data_AF-A0A1G3A913-F1
#
_entry.id   AF-A0A1G3A913-F1
#
_cell.length_a   1.000
_cell.length_b   1.000
_cell.length_c   1.000
_cell.angle_alpha   90.00
_cell.angle_beta   90.00
_cell.angle_gamma   90.00
#
_symmetry.space_group_name_H-M   'P 1'
#
loop_
_entity.id
_entity.type
_entity.pdbx_description
1 polymer ?
#
loop_
_entity_poly.entity_id
_entity_poly.type
_entity_poly.pdbx_seq_one_letter_code
_entity_poly.pdbx_strand_id
1 'polypeptide(L)'
;MSAFSRRVFLQFGVAGLASSAFPMRRATAESTRPEYGPIEYTGNREDIPSFDIPPYRGERYEALVPDTLDIQERAALAVNGLTGPTDPEKDHLLYFNANFRTNPPHMCHRGADICQTKFEEALPLMRIASGSSLNDHIDPVWMEIALRQIGPDGLFYWPLYPWARVLDWSANYLSQEVRRPEEKHAAIPAFCGRRIGAMTLYRLRDPSGPWDTEIRKIVDGLRSIAIEKDDYAYFPQGEFYPNDPRVREAAMPVGIWSSLVGWTIQGLAQYHRVSGYEPAVDLAGRLARYLVYHGRYYGPDGEFLPNYAGEDGGRVPERDGVQGFEPGPVSWKNYIHFQHHMVPLLGTLDHALAVGDRDLAEFVRKAFEWGKTKGNTVVGYFPENIDHETPQMSEICEVAGMTGLALKLSAAGLGDYWDDADRWIRNQFSEGQLSKADWVYRLAASEPPIQLDPVIHTGDRVPERNIGAFAGWPSANDWLGRGPGIMHCCTGNATRALYYIWEHMLSYDQGTLSVNLLLNRPSPWADVHSHIPYTGQVDVAVKKPCKLCVRIPQWTQPGDVACDVNDQRRPLDWEGRYALIGQVQARDQVTVTFPIAERTIETEIERSPYTLVLRGNEVVGIDPPGEHCPLYQRDHYRTGETRRRKMTRFVSQEQIFW
;
A
#
# COMPACT_ATOMS: atom_id res chain seq x y z
N MET A 1 58.19 -42.85 -10.09
CA MET A 1 56.91 -43.58 -9.93
C MET A 1 55.77 -42.62 -10.32
N SER A 2 55.89 -42.01 -11.50
CA SER A 2 55.16 -42.29 -12.77
C SER A 2 53.67 -41.91 -12.67
N ALA A 3 53.34 -40.62 -12.79
CA ALA A 3 53.17 -39.81 -14.03
C ALA A 3 51.70 -39.89 -14.52
N PHE A 4 50.92 -38.81 -14.42
CA PHE A 4 50.71 -37.72 -15.41
C PHE A 4 50.18 -38.17 -16.78
N SER A 5 49.26 -37.37 -17.34
CA SER A 5 48.89 -37.21 -18.78
C SER A 5 47.62 -37.93 -19.24
N ARG A 6 46.74 -37.41 -20.12
CA ARG A 6 46.47 -36.10 -20.76
C ARG A 6 45.10 -36.19 -21.47
N ARG A 7 44.54 -35.00 -21.69
CA ARG A 7 43.64 -34.54 -22.78
C ARG A 7 43.26 -35.50 -23.93
N VAL A 8 41.94 -35.56 -24.17
CA VAL A 8 41.18 -35.24 -25.41
C VAL A 8 41.80 -35.65 -26.77
N PHE A 9 41.13 -36.53 -27.55
CA PHE A 9 40.39 -36.23 -28.80
C PHE A 9 39.91 -37.49 -29.58
N LEU A 10 38.81 -37.30 -30.34
CA LEU A 10 38.33 -37.99 -31.57
C LEU A 10 37.43 -39.25 -31.49
N GLN A 11 36.14 -38.99 -31.75
CA GLN A 11 35.21 -39.62 -32.71
C GLN A 11 35.29 -41.13 -32.97
N PHE A 12 34.18 -41.84 -32.76
CA PHE A 12 33.44 -42.60 -33.80
C PHE A 12 32.12 -43.13 -33.21
N GLY A 13 31.04 -43.08 -34.01
CA GLY A 13 29.95 -44.06 -33.92
C GLY A 13 28.58 -43.59 -33.40
N VAL A 14 27.73 -43.13 -34.32
CA VAL A 14 26.27 -43.06 -34.19
C VAL A 14 25.66 -44.46 -34.30
N ALA A 15 24.79 -44.83 -33.35
CA ALA A 15 23.59 -45.68 -33.45
C ALA A 15 23.29 -46.19 -32.02
N GLY A 16 22.35 -45.61 -31.27
CA GLY A 16 20.92 -45.66 -31.55
C GLY A 16 20.36 -47.01 -31.10
N LEU A 17 19.80 -47.08 -29.88
CA LEU A 17 18.79 -48.07 -29.48
C LEU A 17 18.12 -47.70 -28.15
N ALA A 18 16.86 -47.27 -28.29
CA ALA A 18 15.67 -47.48 -27.47
C ALA A 18 15.78 -47.63 -25.93
N SER A 19 15.11 -46.67 -25.29
CA SER A 19 14.33 -46.70 -24.05
C SER A 19 13.97 -48.06 -23.44
N SER A 20 14.29 -48.20 -22.15
CA SER A 20 13.49 -48.96 -21.19
C SER A 20 13.28 -48.11 -19.93
N ALA A 21 12.03 -47.70 -19.72
CA ALA A 21 11.59 -46.94 -18.57
C ALA A 21 11.53 -47.84 -17.33
N PHE A 22 12.18 -47.42 -16.25
CA PHE A 22 11.91 -47.92 -14.90
C PHE A 22 11.01 -46.92 -14.18
N PRO A 23 9.87 -47.34 -13.62
CA PRO A 23 8.92 -46.43 -12.99
C PRO A 23 9.45 -45.99 -11.62
N MET A 24 9.82 -44.71 -11.49
CA MET A 24 9.81 -44.06 -10.18
C MET A 24 8.35 -43.95 -9.73
N ARG A 25 7.97 -44.77 -8.75
CA ARG A 25 6.73 -44.58 -8.00
C ARG A 25 6.74 -43.18 -7.38
N ARG A 26 5.99 -42.24 -7.97
CA ARG A 26 5.44 -41.11 -7.24
C ARG A 26 4.60 -41.71 -6.11
N ALA A 27 5.03 -41.52 -4.87
CA ALA A 27 4.11 -41.62 -3.75
C ALA A 27 3.15 -40.42 -3.88
N THR A 28 2.05 -40.62 -4.62
CA THR A 28 0.88 -39.77 -4.48
C THR A 28 0.29 -40.10 -3.12
N ALA A 29 0.64 -39.31 -2.11
CA ALA A 29 -0.25 -39.18 -0.97
C ALA A 29 -1.55 -38.59 -1.53
N GLU A 30 -2.57 -39.43 -1.70
CA GLU A 30 -3.95 -38.96 -1.78
C GLU A 30 -4.21 -38.23 -0.46
N SER A 31 -4.01 -36.91 -0.45
CA SER A 31 -4.56 -36.08 0.61
C SER A 31 -6.06 -36.12 0.40
N THR A 32 -6.76 -36.89 1.21
CA THR A 32 -8.17 -36.66 1.50
C THR A 32 -8.25 -35.27 2.13
N ARG A 33 -8.29 -34.24 1.29
CA ARG A 33 -8.51 -32.86 1.72
C ARG A 33 -9.91 -32.80 2.30
N PRO A 34 -10.12 -32.11 3.44
CA PRO A 34 -11.47 -31.81 3.88
C PRO A 34 -12.21 -31.10 2.75
N GLU A 35 -13.34 -31.64 2.30
CA GLU A 35 -14.24 -30.91 1.40
C GLU A 35 -14.78 -29.72 2.16
N TYR A 36 -14.22 -28.54 1.90
CA TYR A 36 -14.88 -27.30 2.25
C TYR A 36 -16.03 -27.11 1.25
N GLY A 37 -17.26 -26.97 1.75
CA GLY A 37 -18.40 -26.64 0.89
C GLY A 37 -18.19 -25.30 0.16
N PRO A 38 -18.95 -25.02 -0.91
CA PRO A 38 -18.84 -23.74 -1.62
C PRO A 38 -19.03 -22.55 -0.66
N ILE A 39 -18.31 -21.46 -0.90
CA ILE A 39 -18.47 -20.23 -0.12
C ILE A 39 -19.88 -19.69 -0.34
N GLU A 40 -20.65 -19.57 0.73
CA GLU A 40 -21.97 -18.93 0.70
C GLU A 40 -21.78 -17.41 0.72
N TYR A 41 -22.48 -16.69 -0.15
CA TYR A 41 -22.50 -15.21 -0.20
C TYR A 41 -23.89 -14.70 0.19
N THR A 42 -23.99 -13.51 0.80
CA THR A 42 -25.29 -12.93 1.20
C THR A 42 -26.15 -12.65 -0.01
N GLY A 43 -27.19 -13.45 -0.17
CA GLY A 43 -27.99 -13.44 -1.38
C GLY A 43 -27.31 -14.30 -2.42
N ASN A 44 -27.95 -15.42 -2.72
CA ASN A 44 -27.89 -15.99 -4.06
C ASN A 44 -28.44 -14.93 -5.02
N ARG A 45 -27.70 -13.84 -5.26
CA ARG A 45 -27.95 -12.92 -6.35
C ARG A 45 -27.60 -13.75 -7.58
N GLU A 46 -28.60 -14.49 -8.05
CA GLU A 46 -28.47 -15.41 -9.19
C GLU A 46 -28.06 -14.63 -10.44
N ASP A 47 -28.49 -13.36 -10.53
CA ASP A 47 -28.15 -12.43 -11.60
C ASP A 47 -27.11 -11.39 -11.17
N ILE A 48 -25.83 -11.70 -11.44
CA ILE A 48 -24.74 -10.71 -11.35
C ILE A 48 -24.76 -9.87 -12.62
N PRO A 49 -24.78 -8.53 -12.51
CA PRO A 49 -24.63 -7.67 -13.67
C PRO A 49 -23.32 -7.97 -14.42
N SER A 50 -23.40 -8.06 -15.75
CA SER A 50 -22.21 -8.22 -16.58
C SER A 50 -21.29 -7.02 -16.42
N PHE A 51 -19.99 -7.29 -16.36
CA PHE A 51 -18.93 -6.29 -16.32
C PHE A 51 -17.75 -6.76 -17.17
N ASP A 52 -16.89 -5.83 -17.55
CA ASP A 52 -15.64 -6.13 -18.25
C ASP A 52 -14.42 -5.80 -17.37
N ILE A 53 -13.32 -6.52 -17.61
CA ILE A 53 -11.98 -6.16 -17.14
C ILE A 53 -11.16 -5.78 -18.37
N PRO A 54 -11.17 -4.49 -18.79
CA PRO A 54 -10.43 -4.08 -19.97
C PRO A 54 -8.92 -4.38 -19.79
N PRO A 55 -8.22 -4.75 -20.88
CA PRO A 55 -6.78 -4.96 -20.82
C PRO A 55 -6.06 -3.66 -20.44
N TYR A 56 -5.00 -3.76 -19.64
CA TYR A 56 -4.17 -2.63 -19.25
C TYR A 56 -3.25 -2.23 -20.42
N ARG A 57 -3.70 -1.27 -21.24
CA ARG A 57 -3.03 -0.90 -22.50
C ARG A 57 -1.96 0.17 -22.30
N GLY A 58 -0.93 0.10 -23.13
CA GLY A 58 0.17 1.05 -23.12
C GLY A 58 1.19 0.77 -24.21
N GLU A 59 2.14 1.68 -24.38
CA GLU A 59 3.27 1.52 -25.27
C GLU A 59 4.41 0.81 -24.54
N ARG A 60 5.09 -0.11 -25.22
CA ARG A 60 6.28 -0.79 -24.73
C ARG A 60 7.46 -0.55 -25.65
N TYR A 61 8.62 -0.27 -25.07
CA TYR A 61 9.87 -0.10 -25.81
C TYR A 61 11.07 -0.46 -24.93
N GLU A 62 12.18 -0.83 -25.58
CA GLU A 62 13.43 -1.10 -24.89
C GLU A 62 14.20 0.20 -24.66
N ALA A 63 14.73 0.39 -23.45
CA ALA A 63 15.59 1.51 -23.12
C ALA A 63 16.78 1.07 -22.28
N LEU A 64 17.89 1.78 -22.42
CA LEU A 64 19.04 1.68 -21.52
C LEU A 64 18.85 2.75 -20.43
N VAL A 65 18.59 2.34 -19.19
CA VAL A 65 18.27 3.26 -18.10
C VAL A 65 19.29 3.18 -16.96
N PRO A 66 19.43 4.22 -16.15
CA PRO A 66 20.14 4.12 -14.87
C PRO A 66 19.58 2.99 -14.01
N ASP A 67 20.45 2.14 -13.48
CA ASP A 67 20.11 1.04 -12.57
C ASP A 67 19.94 1.58 -11.14
N THR A 68 18.90 2.39 -10.94
CA THR A 68 18.52 3.04 -9.69
C THR A 68 17.09 2.64 -9.31
N LEU A 69 16.60 3.11 -8.15
CA LEU A 69 15.20 2.86 -7.74
C LEU A 69 14.21 3.24 -8.86
N ASP A 70 13.36 2.27 -9.22
CA ASP A 70 12.39 2.39 -10.30
C ASP A 70 11.01 1.92 -9.84
N ILE A 71 10.08 2.87 -9.69
CA ILE A 71 8.75 2.61 -9.12
C ILE A 71 7.88 1.77 -10.06
N GLN A 72 8.11 1.82 -11.38
CA GLN A 72 7.39 0.97 -12.33
C GLN A 72 7.73 -0.51 -12.14
N GLU A 73 9.00 -0.83 -11.86
CA GLU A 73 9.41 -2.20 -11.53
C GLU A 73 8.91 -2.64 -10.15
N ARG A 74 8.92 -1.74 -9.15
CA ARG A 74 8.33 -2.00 -7.83
C ARG A 74 6.83 -2.30 -7.93
N ALA A 75 6.11 -1.58 -8.78
CA ALA A 75 4.71 -1.85 -9.09
C ALA A 75 4.51 -3.19 -9.80
N ALA A 76 5.38 -3.56 -10.75
CA ALA A 76 5.33 -4.87 -11.41
C ALA A 76 5.52 -6.03 -10.40
N LEU A 77 6.47 -5.89 -9.47
CA LEU A 77 6.66 -6.84 -8.37
C LEU A 77 5.44 -6.89 -7.45
N ALA A 78 4.87 -5.74 -7.11
CA ALA A 78 3.68 -5.65 -6.28
C ALA A 78 2.48 -6.43 -6.84
N VAL A 79 2.34 -6.56 -8.17
CA VAL A 79 1.30 -7.43 -8.74
C VAL A 79 1.44 -8.88 -8.26
N ASN A 80 2.67 -9.43 -8.18
CA ASN A 80 2.89 -10.74 -7.55
C ASN A 80 2.59 -10.71 -6.05
N GLY A 81 3.01 -9.66 -5.33
CA GLY A 81 2.72 -9.52 -3.90
C GLY A 81 1.23 -9.42 -3.55
N LEU A 82 0.40 -8.98 -4.50
CA LEU A 82 -1.06 -8.87 -4.37
C LEU A 82 -1.77 -10.15 -4.82
N THR A 83 -1.28 -10.84 -5.84
CA THR A 83 -1.96 -12.01 -6.45
C THR A 83 -1.36 -13.35 -6.03
N GLY A 84 -0.16 -13.36 -5.49
CA GLY A 84 0.54 -14.54 -5.02
C GLY A 84 -0.04 -15.13 -3.72
N PRO A 85 -0.32 -14.35 -2.66
CA PRO A 85 -0.77 -14.89 -1.37
C PRO A 85 -2.27 -15.19 -1.33
N THR A 86 -2.88 -15.61 -2.45
CA THR A 86 -4.33 -15.91 -2.56
C THR A 86 -4.60 -17.41 -2.63
N ASP A 87 -5.69 -17.89 -2.07
CA ASP A 87 -6.11 -19.29 -2.12
C ASP A 87 -7.00 -19.57 -3.34
N PRO A 88 -6.49 -20.21 -4.42
CA PRO A 88 -7.28 -20.52 -5.61
C PRO A 88 -8.44 -21.50 -5.34
N GLU A 89 -8.44 -22.23 -4.23
CA GLU A 89 -9.52 -23.14 -3.84
C GLU A 89 -10.64 -22.42 -3.08
N LYS A 90 -10.44 -21.16 -2.72
CA LYS A 90 -11.39 -20.32 -2.00
C LYS A 90 -11.61 -19.00 -2.72
N ASP A 91 -11.90 -19.06 -4.01
CA ASP A 91 -12.14 -17.89 -4.87
C ASP A 91 -11.04 -16.83 -4.82
N HIS A 92 -9.78 -17.27 -4.75
CA HIS A 92 -8.60 -16.43 -4.57
C HIS A 92 -8.63 -15.58 -3.28
N LEU A 93 -9.18 -16.13 -2.19
CA LEU A 93 -9.18 -15.49 -0.87
C LEU A 93 -7.76 -15.25 -0.36
N LEU A 94 -7.47 -14.04 0.10
CA LEU A 94 -6.20 -13.69 0.73
C LEU A 94 -5.88 -14.62 1.93
N TYR A 95 -4.65 -15.13 2.01
CA TYR A 95 -4.06 -15.57 3.26
C TYR A 95 -3.46 -14.36 3.96
N PHE A 96 -4.09 -13.80 5.00
CA PHE A 96 -3.66 -12.53 5.58
C PHE A 96 -2.21 -12.50 6.11
N ASN A 97 -1.69 -13.61 6.63
CA ASN A 97 -0.32 -13.66 7.14
C ASN A 97 0.59 -14.59 6.33
N ALA A 98 1.87 -14.24 6.27
CA ALA A 98 2.95 -15.15 5.91
C ALA A 98 3.95 -15.24 7.06
N ASN A 99 4.20 -16.45 7.55
CA ASN A 99 5.14 -16.74 8.63
C ASN A 99 6.39 -17.43 8.08
N PHE A 100 7.50 -16.70 8.12
CA PHE A 100 8.82 -17.10 7.66
C PHE A 100 9.67 -17.72 8.78
N ARG A 101 9.26 -17.60 10.05
CA ARG A 101 9.92 -18.17 11.24
C ARG A 101 9.38 -19.56 11.61
N THR A 102 9.01 -20.36 10.62
CA THR A 102 8.50 -21.73 10.83
C THR A 102 9.04 -22.68 9.79
N ASN A 103 9.02 -23.98 10.09
CA ASN A 103 9.47 -25.03 9.19
C ASN A 103 8.34 -26.04 8.90
N PRO A 104 7.74 -26.03 7.70
CA PRO A 104 7.98 -25.11 6.60
C PRO A 104 7.43 -23.70 6.91
N PRO A 105 7.88 -22.66 6.18
CA PRO A 105 7.15 -21.39 6.15
C PRO A 105 5.72 -21.65 5.71
N HIS A 106 4.78 -20.88 6.24
CA HIS A 106 3.37 -21.03 5.89
C HIS A 106 2.68 -19.68 5.72
N MET A 107 1.64 -19.64 4.89
CA MET A 107 0.64 -18.58 4.91
C MET A 107 -0.62 -19.05 5.62
N CYS A 108 -1.35 -18.15 6.29
CA CYS A 108 -2.56 -18.51 7.02
C CYS A 108 -3.74 -17.56 6.82
N HIS A 109 -4.94 -18.16 6.80
CA HIS A 109 -6.21 -17.46 6.83
C HIS A 109 -6.58 -17.00 8.24
N ARG A 110 -7.20 -15.82 8.35
CA ARG A 110 -7.67 -15.21 9.62
C ARG A 110 -8.92 -14.34 9.45
N GLY A 111 -9.45 -13.82 10.56
CA GLY A 111 -10.49 -12.78 10.55
C GLY A 111 -10.10 -11.53 9.75
N ALA A 112 -8.80 -11.29 9.60
CA ALA A 112 -8.25 -10.21 8.79
C ALA A 112 -8.20 -10.46 7.27
N ASP A 113 -8.64 -11.60 6.75
CA ASP A 113 -8.66 -11.87 5.30
C ASP A 113 -9.50 -10.84 4.51
N ILE A 114 -10.45 -10.16 5.18
CA ILE A 114 -11.20 -9.01 4.65
C ILE A 114 -10.30 -7.85 4.16
N CYS A 115 -9.03 -7.80 4.58
CA CYS A 115 -8.02 -6.92 4.00
C CYS A 115 -7.80 -7.12 2.49
N GLN A 116 -8.30 -8.22 1.90
CA GLN A 116 -8.35 -8.40 0.45
C GLN A 116 -9.00 -7.20 -0.27
N THR A 117 -9.96 -6.52 0.35
CA THR A 117 -10.53 -5.28 -0.18
C THR A 117 -9.49 -4.19 -0.51
N LYS A 118 -8.36 -4.15 0.22
CA LYS A 118 -7.24 -3.25 -0.09
C LYS A 118 -6.46 -3.72 -1.32
N PHE A 119 -6.38 -5.04 -1.52
CA PHE A 119 -5.68 -5.63 -2.66
C PHE A 119 -6.45 -5.40 -3.96
N GLU A 120 -7.77 -5.55 -3.91
CA GLU A 120 -8.66 -5.31 -5.04
C GLU A 120 -8.63 -3.85 -5.51
N GLU A 121 -8.43 -2.90 -4.60
CA GLU A 121 -8.20 -1.48 -4.92
C GLU A 121 -6.79 -1.27 -5.51
N ALA A 122 -5.75 -1.84 -4.89
CA ALA A 122 -4.36 -1.59 -5.28
C ALA A 122 -3.95 -2.30 -6.59
N LEU A 123 -4.52 -3.48 -6.89
CA LEU A 123 -4.16 -4.30 -8.04
C LEU A 123 -4.31 -3.55 -9.39
N PRO A 124 -5.47 -2.96 -9.74
CA PRO A 124 -5.60 -2.23 -10.99
C PRO A 124 -4.61 -1.05 -11.09
N LEU A 125 -4.31 -0.38 -9.97
CA LEU A 125 -3.31 0.71 -9.92
C LEU A 125 -1.90 0.21 -10.26
N MET A 126 -1.48 -0.92 -9.69
CA MET A 126 -0.17 -1.54 -9.98
C MET A 126 -0.08 -1.98 -11.44
N ARG A 127 -1.17 -2.51 -12.00
CA ARG A 127 -1.24 -2.88 -13.41
C ARG A 127 -1.23 -1.66 -14.35
N ILE A 128 -1.86 -0.54 -13.97
CA ILE A 128 -1.74 0.73 -14.71
C ILE A 128 -0.31 1.26 -14.68
N ALA A 129 0.35 1.24 -13.52
CA ALA A 129 1.72 1.79 -13.41
C ALA A 129 2.77 0.94 -14.16
N SER A 130 2.56 -0.38 -14.26
CA SER A 130 3.55 -1.34 -14.78
C SER A 130 3.20 -2.04 -16.10
N GLY A 131 1.92 -2.06 -16.46
CA GLY A 131 1.38 -2.87 -17.56
C GLY A 131 1.46 -4.38 -17.31
N SER A 132 1.70 -4.82 -16.08
CA SER A 132 1.79 -6.24 -15.74
C SER A 132 0.44 -6.95 -15.85
N SER A 133 0.39 -8.04 -16.62
CA SER A 133 -0.77 -8.93 -16.73
C SER A 133 -0.59 -10.22 -15.92
N LEU A 134 0.37 -10.26 -14.99
CA LEU A 134 0.59 -11.43 -14.14
C LEU A 134 -0.69 -11.76 -13.36
N ASN A 135 -1.12 -13.02 -13.40
CA ASN A 135 -2.32 -13.51 -12.71
C ASN A 135 -3.61 -12.70 -13.00
N ASP A 136 -3.79 -12.26 -14.26
CA ASP A 136 -4.97 -11.51 -14.70
C ASP A 136 -6.32 -12.25 -14.56
N HIS A 137 -6.28 -13.58 -14.42
CA HIS A 137 -7.47 -14.39 -14.10
C HIS A 137 -8.07 -14.11 -12.71
N ILE A 138 -7.35 -13.43 -11.80
CA ILE A 138 -7.85 -13.11 -10.45
C ILE A 138 -8.81 -11.92 -10.46
N ASP A 139 -8.52 -10.87 -11.26
CA ASP A 139 -9.31 -9.64 -11.29
C ASP A 139 -10.81 -9.92 -11.55
N PRO A 140 -11.20 -10.76 -12.55
CA PRO A 140 -12.61 -11.10 -12.77
C PRO A 140 -13.25 -11.83 -11.58
N VAL A 141 -12.54 -12.77 -10.95
CA VAL A 141 -13.07 -13.54 -9.81
C VAL A 141 -13.36 -12.61 -8.63
N TRP A 142 -12.40 -11.77 -8.26
CA TRP A 142 -12.60 -10.81 -7.17
C TRP A 142 -13.72 -9.80 -7.45
N MET A 143 -13.85 -9.35 -8.69
CA MET A 143 -14.89 -8.38 -9.06
C MET A 143 -16.28 -9.02 -9.16
N GLU A 144 -16.37 -10.29 -9.55
CA GLU A 144 -17.61 -11.05 -9.43
C GLU A 144 -18.03 -11.20 -7.96
N ILE A 145 -17.10 -11.59 -7.08
CA ILE A 145 -17.32 -11.69 -5.63
C ILE A 145 -17.74 -10.34 -5.03
N ALA A 146 -17.09 -9.26 -5.45
CA ALA A 146 -17.42 -7.89 -5.04
C ALA A 146 -18.91 -7.58 -5.22
N LEU A 147 -19.46 -7.97 -6.37
CA LEU A 147 -20.86 -7.76 -6.74
C LEU A 147 -21.80 -8.75 -6.04
N ARG A 148 -21.36 -10.00 -5.81
CA ARG A 148 -22.11 -11.02 -5.03
C ARG A 148 -22.28 -10.61 -3.57
N GLN A 149 -21.33 -9.89 -3.01
CA GLN A 149 -21.31 -9.49 -1.60
C GLN A 149 -22.16 -8.26 -1.29
N ILE A 150 -22.79 -7.63 -2.29
CA ILE A 150 -23.71 -6.50 -2.08
C ILE A 150 -25.09 -7.05 -1.69
N GLY A 151 -25.47 -6.83 -0.43
CA GLY A 151 -26.76 -7.22 0.11
C GLY A 151 -27.93 -6.41 -0.47
N PRO A 152 -29.17 -6.87 -0.27
CA PRO A 152 -30.38 -6.19 -0.75
C PRO A 152 -30.60 -4.81 -0.11
N ASP A 153 -30.01 -4.56 1.05
CA ASP A 153 -30.04 -3.28 1.76
C ASP A 153 -28.86 -2.35 1.38
N GLY A 154 -28.07 -2.76 0.39
CA GLY A 154 -26.95 -2.00 -0.15
C GLY A 154 -25.61 -2.24 0.55
N LEU A 155 -25.56 -2.89 1.72
CA LEU A 155 -24.29 -3.08 2.42
C LEU A 155 -23.42 -4.17 1.78
N PHE A 156 -22.11 -4.02 1.93
CA PHE A 156 -21.14 -5.03 1.54
C PHE A 156 -20.92 -6.02 2.69
N TYR A 157 -21.32 -7.27 2.48
CA TYR A 157 -21.27 -8.33 3.48
C TYR A 157 -20.14 -9.33 3.21
N TRP A 158 -19.25 -9.47 4.17
CA TRP A 158 -18.15 -10.43 4.14
C TRP A 158 -18.57 -11.78 4.74
N PRO A 159 -18.22 -12.92 4.12
CA PRO A 159 -18.47 -14.24 4.70
C PRO A 159 -17.73 -14.48 6.02
N LEU A 160 -18.44 -15.03 7.01
CA LEU A 160 -17.89 -15.47 8.29
C LEU A 160 -17.46 -16.94 8.19
N TYR A 161 -16.17 -17.16 7.93
CA TYR A 161 -15.62 -18.51 7.76
C TYR A 161 -15.49 -19.25 9.10
N PRO A 162 -15.40 -20.60 9.12
CA PRO A 162 -15.17 -21.37 10.34
C PRO A 162 -13.92 -20.95 11.12
N TRP A 163 -12.88 -20.46 10.44
CA TRP A 163 -11.65 -19.92 11.06
C TRP A 163 -11.72 -18.42 11.36
N ALA A 164 -12.78 -17.73 10.94
CA ALA A 164 -12.94 -16.28 10.96
C ALA A 164 -14.40 -15.89 11.29
N ARG A 165 -14.91 -16.39 12.44
CA ARG A 165 -16.27 -16.09 12.92
C ARG A 165 -16.43 -14.69 13.53
N VAL A 166 -15.31 -14.01 13.74
CA VAL A 166 -15.24 -12.61 14.17
C VAL A 166 -14.19 -11.95 13.29
N LEU A 167 -14.50 -10.77 12.77
CA LEU A 167 -13.58 -10.03 11.92
C LEU A 167 -12.69 -9.13 12.79
N ASP A 168 -11.40 -9.03 12.44
CA ASP A 168 -10.41 -8.41 13.33
C ASP A 168 -10.69 -6.92 13.59
N TRP A 169 -11.30 -6.19 12.63
CA TRP A 169 -11.64 -4.77 12.74
C TRP A 169 -12.91 -4.47 13.57
N SER A 170 -13.58 -5.50 14.05
CA SER A 170 -14.78 -5.43 14.88
C SER A 170 -14.69 -6.27 16.15
N ALA A 171 -13.61 -7.04 16.31
CA ALA A 171 -13.43 -8.02 17.38
C ALA A 171 -13.53 -7.46 18.81
N ASN A 172 -13.34 -6.15 19.00
CA ASN A 172 -13.47 -5.50 20.31
C ASN A 172 -14.78 -4.68 20.50
N TYR A 173 -15.66 -4.57 19.48
CA TYR A 173 -17.02 -4.01 19.64
C TYR A 173 -17.98 -4.98 20.33
N LEU A 174 -17.62 -6.27 20.35
CA LEU A 174 -18.45 -7.33 20.88
C LEU A 174 -17.83 -7.79 22.20
N SER A 175 -18.59 -7.72 23.29
CA SER A 175 -18.25 -8.55 24.46
C SER A 175 -18.19 -10.01 23.99
N GLN A 176 -17.38 -10.86 24.64
CA GLN A 176 -17.25 -12.28 24.25
C GLN A 176 -18.59 -13.05 24.23
N GLU A 177 -19.66 -12.46 24.80
CA GLU A 177 -21.02 -12.99 24.84
C GLU A 177 -21.86 -12.69 23.58
N VAL A 178 -21.42 -11.80 22.67
CA VAL A 178 -22.14 -11.44 21.42
C VAL A 178 -21.52 -12.11 20.19
N ARG A 179 -21.05 -13.36 20.33
CA ARG A 179 -20.85 -14.19 19.14
C ARG A 179 -22.24 -14.60 18.66
N ARG A 180 -22.58 -14.26 17.42
CA ARG A 180 -23.78 -14.79 16.74
C ARG A 180 -23.37 -16.00 15.90
N PRO A 181 -23.22 -17.20 16.49
CA PRO A 181 -22.68 -18.37 15.80
C PRO A 181 -23.52 -18.80 14.58
N GLU A 182 -24.79 -18.41 14.54
CA GLU A 182 -25.72 -18.62 13.45
C GLU A 182 -25.48 -17.69 12.25
N GLU A 183 -24.87 -16.52 12.47
CA GLU A 183 -24.61 -15.56 11.40
C GLU A 183 -23.53 -16.07 10.46
N LYS A 184 -23.80 -15.87 9.17
CA LYS A 184 -22.91 -16.33 8.09
C LYS A 184 -22.16 -15.19 7.43
N HIS A 185 -22.58 -13.94 7.69
CA HIS A 185 -22.02 -12.77 7.03
C HIS A 185 -22.13 -11.53 7.90
N ALA A 186 -21.15 -10.63 7.78
CA ALA A 186 -21.17 -9.34 8.46
C ALA A 186 -20.66 -8.23 7.54
N ALA A 187 -21.27 -7.07 7.62
CA ALA A 187 -20.80 -5.85 6.96
C ALA A 187 -20.05 -4.98 7.97
N ILE A 188 -18.89 -4.47 7.55
CA ILE A 188 -18.11 -3.47 8.30
C ILE A 188 -18.09 -2.19 7.44
N PRO A 189 -18.55 -1.03 7.96
CA PRO A 189 -18.63 0.20 7.17
C PRO A 189 -17.30 0.65 6.56
N ALA A 190 -16.19 0.45 7.28
CA ALA A 190 -14.84 0.74 6.79
C ALA A 190 -14.53 -0.01 5.48
N PHE A 191 -14.95 -1.28 5.39
CA PHE A 191 -14.70 -2.13 4.23
C PHE A 191 -15.72 -1.94 3.10
N CYS A 192 -16.92 -1.45 3.40
CA CYS A 192 -17.80 -0.87 2.39
C CYS A 192 -17.10 0.31 1.69
N GLY A 193 -16.43 1.18 2.47
CA GLY A 193 -15.60 2.27 1.96
C GLY A 193 -14.49 1.81 1.00
N ARG A 194 -13.71 0.81 1.42
CA ARG A 194 -12.66 0.21 0.57
C ARG A 194 -13.24 -0.38 -0.72
N ARG A 195 -14.38 -1.05 -0.63
CA ARG A 195 -15.09 -1.60 -1.78
C ARG A 195 -15.52 -0.51 -2.77
N ILE A 196 -16.03 0.62 -2.28
CA ILE A 196 -16.36 1.78 -3.12
C ILE A 196 -15.12 2.28 -3.89
N GLY A 197 -13.96 2.38 -3.23
CA GLY A 197 -12.70 2.77 -3.88
C GLY A 197 -12.33 1.82 -5.02
N ALA A 198 -12.31 0.51 -4.76
CA ALA A 198 -12.02 -0.49 -5.79
C ALA A 198 -13.02 -0.40 -6.96
N MET A 199 -14.33 -0.39 -6.70
CA MET A 199 -15.36 -0.30 -7.73
C MET A 199 -15.31 1.02 -8.52
N THR A 200 -14.86 2.12 -7.90
CA THR A 200 -14.66 3.40 -8.60
C THR A 200 -13.54 3.31 -9.62
N LEU A 201 -12.47 2.56 -9.35
CA LEU A 201 -11.43 2.28 -10.34
C LEU A 201 -11.99 1.47 -11.51
N TYR A 202 -12.78 0.43 -11.25
CA TYR A 202 -13.40 -0.33 -12.32
C TYR A 202 -14.44 0.48 -13.10
N ARG A 203 -15.17 1.41 -12.46
CA ARG A 203 -16.03 2.39 -13.16
C ARG A 203 -15.24 3.25 -14.17
N LEU A 204 -14.03 3.69 -13.82
CA LEU A 204 -13.20 4.50 -14.71
C LEU A 204 -12.70 3.69 -15.92
N ARG A 205 -12.51 2.38 -15.74
CA ARG A 205 -11.98 1.48 -16.78
C ARG A 205 -13.08 0.88 -17.65
N ASP A 206 -14.18 0.49 -17.05
CA ASP A 206 -15.39 -0.04 -17.66
C ASP A 206 -16.60 0.88 -17.35
N PRO A 207 -16.70 2.04 -18.04
CA PRO A 207 -17.78 3.00 -17.80
C PRO A 207 -19.17 2.50 -18.21
N SER A 208 -19.24 1.45 -19.03
CA SER A 208 -20.48 0.76 -19.43
C SER A 208 -20.96 -0.26 -18.40
N GLY A 209 -20.09 -0.66 -17.48
CA GLY A 209 -20.36 -1.67 -16.48
C GLY A 209 -21.35 -1.22 -15.39
N PRO A 210 -21.60 -2.10 -14.41
CA PRO A 210 -22.65 -1.89 -13.40
C PRO A 210 -22.22 -0.94 -12.28
N TRP A 211 -20.96 -0.53 -12.27
CA TRP A 211 -20.25 0.04 -11.12
C TRP A 211 -20.95 1.25 -10.51
N ASP A 212 -21.39 2.22 -11.32
CA ASP A 212 -22.04 3.43 -10.80
C ASP A 212 -23.34 3.10 -10.06
N THR A 213 -24.14 2.19 -10.61
CA THR A 213 -25.42 1.77 -10.02
C THR A 213 -25.18 1.02 -8.71
N GLU A 214 -24.21 0.11 -8.70
CA GLU A 214 -23.92 -0.72 -7.52
C GLU A 214 -23.23 0.09 -6.40
N ILE A 215 -22.34 1.03 -6.73
CA ILE A 215 -21.73 1.92 -5.74
C ILE A 215 -22.79 2.79 -5.06
N ARG A 216 -23.76 3.35 -5.81
CA ARG A 216 -24.84 4.15 -5.22
C ARG A 216 -25.64 3.38 -4.18
N LYS A 217 -25.92 2.10 -4.43
CA LYS A 217 -26.57 1.22 -3.44
C LYS A 217 -25.74 1.11 -2.16
N ILE A 218 -24.42 0.97 -2.28
CA ILE A 218 -23.51 0.92 -1.11
C ILE A 218 -23.53 2.25 -0.35
N VAL A 219 -23.49 3.38 -1.04
CA VAL A 219 -23.60 4.71 -0.41
C VAL A 219 -24.93 4.84 0.34
N ASP A 220 -26.04 4.49 -0.29
CA ASP A 220 -27.37 4.59 0.31
C ASP A 220 -27.54 3.62 1.49
N GLY A 221 -26.97 2.41 1.38
CA GLY A 221 -26.89 1.43 2.45
C GLY A 221 -26.12 1.96 3.67
N LEU A 222 -24.95 2.55 3.45
CA LEU A 222 -24.16 3.21 4.49
C LEU A 222 -24.91 4.37 5.14
N ARG A 223 -25.60 5.21 4.35
CA ARG A 223 -26.45 6.27 4.91
C ARG A 223 -27.57 5.71 5.78
N SER A 224 -28.16 4.59 5.40
CA SER A 224 -29.27 3.98 6.15
C SER A 224 -28.91 3.50 7.56
N ILE A 225 -27.63 3.18 7.79
CA ILE A 225 -27.08 2.73 9.09
C ILE A 225 -26.39 3.84 9.87
N ALA A 226 -26.13 4.99 9.26
CA ALA A 226 -25.53 6.14 9.94
C ALA A 226 -26.55 6.80 10.88
N ILE A 227 -26.12 7.17 12.08
CA ILE A 227 -26.88 8.06 12.95
C ILE A 227 -26.45 9.49 12.61
N GLU A 228 -27.36 10.25 12.05
CA GLU A 228 -27.15 11.66 11.69
C GLU A 228 -27.42 12.55 12.92
N LYS A 229 -26.50 13.48 13.16
CA LYS A 229 -26.66 14.63 14.07
C LYS A 229 -26.64 15.91 13.22
N ASP A 230 -26.68 17.07 13.88
CA ASP A 230 -26.82 18.36 13.20
C ASP A 230 -25.78 18.52 12.07
N ASP A 231 -24.49 18.45 12.40
CA ASP A 231 -23.38 18.66 11.46
C ASP A 231 -22.51 17.41 11.23
N TYR A 232 -22.61 16.35 12.02
CA TYR A 232 -21.83 15.11 11.86
C TYR A 232 -22.70 13.84 11.79
N ALA A 233 -22.07 12.71 11.49
CA ALA A 233 -22.71 11.40 11.52
C ALA A 233 -21.71 10.33 11.99
N TYR A 234 -22.21 9.24 12.56
CA TYR A 234 -21.38 8.11 13.00
C TYR A 234 -22.10 6.78 12.79
N PHE A 235 -21.34 5.69 12.76
CA PHE A 235 -21.90 4.34 12.80
C PHE A 235 -21.97 3.87 14.26
N PRO A 236 -23.11 3.34 14.73
CA PRO A 236 -23.29 2.96 16.13
C PRO A 236 -22.54 1.70 16.56
N GLN A 237 -22.03 0.91 15.61
CA GLN A 237 -21.39 -0.38 15.84
C GLN A 237 -20.43 -0.74 14.71
N GLY A 238 -19.51 -1.68 14.97
CA GLY A 238 -18.51 -2.14 14.01
C GLY A 238 -18.99 -3.17 12.99
N GLU A 239 -19.95 -4.03 13.36
CA GLU A 239 -20.53 -5.07 12.51
C GLU A 239 -22.03 -4.86 12.34
N PHE A 240 -22.52 -5.08 11.12
CA PHE A 240 -23.93 -5.10 10.78
C PHE A 240 -24.27 -6.44 10.13
N TYR A 241 -25.35 -7.07 10.58
CA TYR A 241 -25.79 -8.36 10.06
C TYR A 241 -26.96 -8.20 9.09
N PRO A 242 -27.16 -9.14 8.15
CA PRO A 242 -28.32 -9.13 7.27
C PRO A 242 -29.64 -9.14 8.05
N ASN A 243 -30.61 -8.34 7.63
CA ASN A 243 -31.97 -8.24 8.21
C ASN A 243 -32.07 -7.68 9.64
N ASP A 244 -30.95 -7.33 10.28
CA ASP A 244 -30.97 -6.67 11.58
C ASP A 244 -31.72 -5.32 11.47
N PRO A 245 -32.55 -4.97 12.47
CA PRO A 245 -33.20 -3.67 12.51
C PRO A 245 -32.14 -2.56 12.60
N ARG A 246 -32.37 -1.48 11.86
CA ARG A 246 -31.48 -0.31 11.88
C ARG A 246 -31.56 0.40 13.23
N VAL A 247 -30.43 0.48 13.93
CA VAL A 247 -30.29 1.26 15.16
C VAL A 247 -30.46 2.75 14.84
N ARG A 248 -31.37 3.42 15.55
CA ARG A 248 -31.68 4.85 15.33
C ARG A 248 -31.14 5.76 16.43
N GLU A 249 -31.02 5.23 17.65
CA GLU A 249 -30.50 5.95 18.81
C GLU A 249 -29.43 5.10 19.50
N ALA A 250 -28.21 5.62 19.55
CA ALA A 250 -27.08 4.96 20.19
C ALA A 250 -26.07 5.98 20.69
N ALA A 251 -25.30 5.60 21.71
CA ALA A 251 -24.11 6.32 22.10
C ALA A 251 -23.09 6.36 20.94
N MET A 252 -22.41 7.50 20.80
CA MET A 252 -21.42 7.72 19.77
C MET A 252 -20.11 7.01 20.13
N PRO A 253 -19.56 6.13 19.26
CA PRO A 253 -18.23 5.57 19.47
C PRO A 253 -17.15 6.67 19.49
N VAL A 254 -16.07 6.44 20.24
CA VAL A 254 -14.96 7.39 20.41
C VAL A 254 -13.61 6.68 20.47
N GLY A 255 -12.51 7.43 20.38
CA GLY A 255 -11.15 6.88 20.30
C GLY A 255 -10.90 6.20 18.95
N ILE A 256 -10.16 5.09 18.96
CA ILE A 256 -9.81 4.29 17.78
C ILE A 256 -11.05 3.86 16.99
N TRP A 257 -12.20 3.74 17.63
CA TRP A 257 -13.46 3.38 17.01
C TRP A 257 -13.97 4.44 16.03
N SER A 258 -13.75 5.71 16.34
CA SER A 258 -14.02 6.79 15.40
C SER A 258 -13.13 6.71 14.15
N SER A 259 -11.88 6.24 14.29
CA SER A 259 -10.93 6.12 13.17
C SER A 259 -11.42 5.23 12.03
N LEU A 260 -12.27 4.24 12.31
CA LEU A 260 -12.74 3.27 11.32
C LEU A 260 -13.51 3.91 10.16
N VAL A 261 -14.10 5.09 10.37
CA VAL A 261 -14.80 5.82 9.31
C VAL A 261 -13.82 6.38 8.27
N GLY A 262 -12.52 6.47 8.57
CA GLY A 262 -11.49 6.98 7.67
C GLY A 262 -11.46 6.31 6.30
N TRP A 263 -11.62 4.98 6.27
CA TRP A 263 -11.72 4.21 5.04
C TRP A 263 -13.01 4.47 4.27
N THR A 264 -14.11 4.69 4.99
CA THR A 264 -15.41 5.07 4.42
C THR A 264 -15.33 6.47 3.80
N ILE A 265 -14.76 7.46 4.52
CA ILE A 265 -14.55 8.82 4.01
C ILE A 265 -13.76 8.77 2.71
N GLN A 266 -12.64 8.02 2.67
CA GLN A 266 -11.79 7.92 1.50
C GLN A 266 -12.55 7.40 0.26
N GLY A 267 -13.23 6.25 0.39
CA GLY A 267 -13.98 5.67 -0.73
C GLY A 267 -15.09 6.59 -1.24
N LEU A 268 -15.83 7.22 -0.32
CA LEU A 268 -16.89 8.17 -0.65
C LEU A 268 -16.36 9.42 -1.38
N ALA A 269 -15.24 9.98 -0.90
CA ALA A 269 -14.61 11.15 -1.51
C ALA A 269 -14.07 10.83 -2.92
N GLN A 270 -13.41 9.68 -3.09
CA GLN A 270 -12.94 9.20 -4.39
C GLN A 270 -14.10 9.02 -5.37
N TYR A 271 -15.19 8.38 -4.93
CA TYR A 271 -16.36 8.19 -5.79
C TYR A 271 -17.03 9.51 -6.15
N HIS A 272 -17.21 10.43 -5.20
CA HIS A 272 -17.74 11.75 -5.49
C HIS A 272 -16.89 12.48 -6.53
N ARG A 273 -15.55 12.51 -6.36
CA ARG A 273 -14.65 13.18 -7.31
C ARG A 273 -14.83 12.69 -8.75
N VAL A 274 -15.19 11.43 -8.92
CA VAL A 274 -15.38 10.77 -10.22
C VAL A 274 -16.82 10.88 -10.76
N SER A 275 -17.83 10.92 -9.88
CA SER A 275 -19.26 10.81 -10.25
C SER A 275 -20.09 12.07 -10.02
N GLY A 276 -19.65 12.98 -9.16
CA GLY A 276 -20.45 14.07 -8.63
C GLY A 276 -21.63 13.62 -7.75
N TYR A 277 -21.61 12.39 -7.20
CA TYR A 277 -22.74 11.90 -6.41
C TYR A 277 -22.80 12.57 -5.03
N GLU A 278 -23.65 13.58 -4.91
CA GLU A 278 -23.84 14.41 -3.70
C GLU A 278 -24.05 13.61 -2.40
N PRO A 279 -24.86 12.52 -2.36
CA PRO A 279 -25.00 11.72 -1.14
C PRO A 279 -23.69 11.12 -0.62
N ALA A 280 -22.72 10.84 -1.50
CA ALA A 280 -21.43 10.31 -1.07
C ALA A 280 -20.61 11.38 -0.34
N VAL A 281 -20.55 12.61 -0.87
CA VAL A 281 -19.74 13.67 -0.26
C VAL A 281 -20.37 14.28 0.98
N ASP A 282 -21.69 14.34 1.05
CA ASP A 282 -22.39 14.74 2.27
C ASP A 282 -22.07 13.77 3.43
N LEU A 283 -22.21 12.46 3.18
CA LEU A 283 -21.85 11.45 4.18
C LEU A 283 -20.35 11.51 4.54
N ALA A 284 -19.46 11.66 3.55
CA ALA A 284 -18.03 11.80 3.80
C ALA A 284 -17.71 12.98 4.72
N GLY A 285 -18.32 14.14 4.48
CA GLY A 285 -18.10 15.34 5.29
C GLY A 285 -18.64 15.21 6.71
N ARG A 286 -19.80 14.59 6.88
CA ARG A 286 -20.37 14.30 8.21
C ARG A 286 -19.49 13.34 9.01
N LEU A 287 -18.95 12.30 8.37
CA LEU A 287 -18.03 11.35 8.98
C LEU A 287 -16.66 12.00 9.30
N ALA A 288 -16.17 12.89 8.42
CA ALA A 288 -14.93 13.63 8.65
C ALA A 288 -15.03 14.56 9.86
N ARG A 289 -16.12 15.32 9.98
CA ARG A 289 -16.38 16.17 11.17
C ARG A 289 -16.55 15.34 12.43
N TYR A 290 -17.23 14.20 12.35
CA TYR A 290 -17.28 13.24 13.46
C TYR A 290 -15.88 12.84 13.91
N LEU A 291 -15.03 12.35 13.01
CA LEU A 291 -13.68 11.92 13.33
C LEU A 291 -12.84 13.04 13.97
N VAL A 292 -12.84 14.21 13.35
CA VAL A 292 -11.95 15.33 13.72
C VAL A 292 -12.41 16.05 14.99
N TYR A 293 -13.71 16.33 15.11
CA TYR A 293 -14.23 17.21 16.17
C TYR A 293 -14.95 16.47 17.31
N HIS A 294 -15.45 15.26 17.07
CA HIS A 294 -16.29 14.55 18.04
C HIS A 294 -15.72 13.19 18.48
N GLY A 295 -14.86 12.58 17.67
CA GLY A 295 -14.35 11.22 17.84
C GLY A 295 -13.34 11.07 18.98
N ARG A 296 -12.84 12.18 19.55
CA ARG A 296 -11.85 12.19 20.64
C ARG A 296 -10.59 11.36 20.33
N TYR A 297 -10.19 11.32 19.06
CA TYR A 297 -9.02 10.56 18.59
C TYR A 297 -7.85 11.45 18.16
N TYR A 298 -8.13 12.73 17.92
CA TYR A 298 -7.11 13.76 17.69
C TYR A 298 -7.29 14.90 18.67
N GLY A 299 -6.17 15.54 19.02
CA GLY A 299 -6.15 16.82 19.71
C GLY A 299 -6.62 17.97 18.80
N PRO A 300 -6.89 19.15 19.36
CA PRO A 300 -7.38 20.30 18.60
C PRO A 300 -6.41 20.79 17.51
N ASP A 301 -5.12 20.49 17.65
CA ASP A 301 -4.08 20.82 16.66
C ASP A 301 -3.57 19.57 15.91
N GLY A 302 -4.31 18.46 15.98
CA GLY A 302 -4.01 17.25 15.22
C GLY A 302 -3.09 16.25 15.93
N GLU A 303 -2.80 16.44 17.22
CA GLU A 303 -2.02 15.50 18.02
C GLU A 303 -2.69 14.12 18.05
N PHE A 304 -1.93 13.04 17.93
CA PHE A 304 -2.51 11.69 18.00
C PHE A 304 -2.78 11.34 19.46
N LEU A 305 -4.00 10.92 19.75
CA LEU A 305 -4.42 10.56 21.11
C LEU A 305 -4.38 9.04 21.32
N PRO A 306 -4.33 8.58 22.57
CA PRO A 306 -4.45 7.16 22.87
C PRO A 306 -5.68 6.49 22.26
N ASN A 307 -5.58 5.19 21.95
CA ASN A 307 -6.63 4.40 21.31
C ASN A 307 -7.98 4.42 22.05
N TYR A 308 -7.96 4.47 23.38
CA TYR A 308 -9.13 4.52 24.24
C TYR A 308 -9.33 5.94 24.80
N ALA A 309 -10.55 6.43 24.73
CA ALA A 309 -10.90 7.81 25.08
C ALA A 309 -11.10 8.00 26.60
N GLY A 310 -10.02 7.90 27.37
CA GLY A 310 -10.03 7.99 28.84
C GLY A 310 -9.91 6.63 29.52
N GLU A 311 -10.07 6.59 30.86
CA GLU A 311 -9.85 5.39 31.68
C GLU A 311 -10.85 4.27 31.40
N ASP A 312 -12.10 4.62 31.08
CA ASP A 312 -13.17 3.69 30.71
C ASP A 312 -13.28 3.49 29.19
N GLY A 313 -12.35 4.06 28.42
CA GLY A 313 -12.37 4.06 26.96
C GLY A 313 -13.52 4.84 26.33
N GLY A 314 -14.24 5.66 27.11
CA GLY A 314 -15.42 6.39 26.66
C GLY A 314 -16.71 5.60 26.75
N ARG A 315 -16.75 4.55 27.58
CA ARG A 315 -17.92 3.67 27.76
C ARG A 315 -19.18 4.46 28.11
N VAL A 316 -20.29 4.12 27.44
CA VAL A 316 -21.62 4.65 27.76
C VAL A 316 -22.57 3.47 27.99
N PRO A 317 -23.13 3.31 29.20
CA PRO A 317 -24.10 2.24 29.46
C PRO A 317 -25.34 2.34 28.59
N GLU A 318 -25.91 1.19 28.24
CA GLU A 318 -27.22 1.11 27.57
C GLU A 318 -28.33 1.70 28.45
N ARG A 319 -29.33 2.32 27.81
CA ARG A 319 -30.50 2.93 28.45
C ARG A 319 -31.76 2.57 27.66
N ASP A 320 -32.94 2.74 28.26
CA ASP A 320 -34.21 2.46 27.61
C ASP A 320 -34.33 3.16 26.24
N GLY A 321 -34.35 2.35 25.17
CA GLY A 321 -34.46 2.83 23.79
C GLY A 321 -33.19 3.46 23.19
N VAL A 322 -32.05 3.43 23.89
CA VAL A 322 -30.77 3.97 23.42
C VAL A 322 -29.66 2.95 23.64
N GLN A 323 -29.11 2.44 22.53
CA GLN A 323 -27.98 1.51 22.57
C GLN A 323 -26.76 2.17 23.22
N GLY A 324 -26.11 1.47 24.14
CA GLY A 324 -24.86 1.93 24.77
C GLY A 324 -23.66 1.87 23.82
N PHE A 325 -22.50 2.27 24.33
CA PHE A 325 -21.22 2.07 23.66
C PHE A 325 -20.27 1.34 24.60
N GLU A 326 -19.86 0.15 24.20
CA GLU A 326 -18.89 -0.69 24.88
C GLU A 326 -17.61 -0.72 24.03
N PRO A 327 -16.54 -0.02 24.44
CA PRO A 327 -15.29 0.03 23.66
C PRO A 327 -14.48 -1.27 23.74
N GLY A 328 -14.96 -2.27 24.49
CA GLY A 328 -14.23 -3.49 24.77
C GLY A 328 -13.20 -3.32 25.90
N PRO A 329 -12.41 -4.36 26.17
CA PRO A 329 -11.44 -4.31 27.27
C PRO A 329 -10.37 -3.24 26.99
N VAL A 330 -10.41 -2.17 27.77
CA VAL A 330 -9.35 -1.15 27.76
C VAL A 330 -8.04 -1.83 28.13
N SER A 331 -7.08 -1.77 27.21
CA SER A 331 -5.72 -2.21 27.53
C SER A 331 -5.15 -1.30 28.61
N TRP A 332 -4.58 -1.88 29.66
CA TRP A 332 -3.88 -1.17 30.73
C TRP A 332 -2.74 -0.27 30.23
N LYS A 333 -2.31 -0.43 28.97
CA LYS A 333 -1.27 0.39 28.34
C LYS A 333 -1.76 1.38 27.27
N ASN A 334 -3.07 1.47 27.00
CA ASN A 334 -3.73 2.41 26.08
C ASN A 334 -2.80 3.15 25.09
N TYR A 335 -2.28 2.42 24.08
CA TYR A 335 -1.26 2.93 23.18
C TYR A 335 -1.81 3.89 22.12
N ILE A 336 -0.90 4.59 21.44
CA ILE A 336 -1.21 5.39 20.25
C ILE A 336 -0.73 4.59 19.02
N HIS A 337 -1.64 3.90 18.34
CA HIS A 337 -1.31 3.12 17.15
C HIS A 337 -1.17 4.06 15.94
N PHE A 338 0.03 4.17 15.38
CA PHE A 338 0.38 5.19 14.39
C PHE A 338 -0.49 5.08 13.14
N GLN A 339 -0.54 3.89 12.52
CA GLN A 339 -1.29 3.70 11.27
C GLN A 339 -2.79 3.99 11.40
N HIS A 340 -3.40 3.68 12.55
CA HIS A 340 -4.82 3.96 12.78
C HIS A 340 -5.12 5.46 12.82
N HIS A 341 -4.12 6.33 13.05
CA HIS A 341 -4.25 7.77 12.89
C HIS A 341 -3.97 8.24 11.46
N MET A 342 -3.08 7.57 10.72
CA MET A 342 -2.68 8.04 9.38
C MET A 342 -3.72 7.79 8.29
N VAL A 343 -4.33 6.61 8.29
CA VAL A 343 -5.30 6.26 7.24
C VAL A 343 -6.55 7.16 7.25
N PRO A 344 -7.13 7.50 8.41
CA PRO A 344 -8.24 8.43 8.45
C PRO A 344 -7.87 9.85 8.02
N LEU A 345 -6.64 10.31 8.28
CA LEU A 345 -6.15 11.59 7.76
C LEU A 345 -6.06 11.59 6.22
N LEU A 346 -5.63 10.49 5.60
CA LEU A 346 -5.66 10.34 4.14
C LEU A 346 -7.09 10.49 3.58
N GLY A 347 -8.07 9.80 4.17
CA GLY A 347 -9.46 9.91 3.74
C GLY A 347 -10.02 11.31 3.95
N THR A 348 -9.71 11.92 5.09
CA THR A 348 -10.11 13.31 5.42
C THR A 348 -9.52 14.31 4.43
N LEU A 349 -8.25 14.12 4.03
CA LEU A 349 -7.63 14.95 3.00
C LEU A 349 -8.30 14.80 1.64
N ASP A 350 -8.55 13.55 1.21
CA ASP A 350 -9.23 13.31 -0.07
C ASP A 350 -10.62 13.98 -0.09
N HIS A 351 -11.36 13.95 1.03
CA HIS A 351 -12.62 14.69 1.17
C HIS A 351 -12.40 16.21 1.12
N ALA A 352 -11.51 16.74 1.97
CA ALA A 352 -11.26 18.17 2.08
C ALA A 352 -10.86 18.78 0.72
N LEU A 353 -10.01 18.10 -0.04
CA LEU A 353 -9.62 18.51 -1.38
C LEU A 353 -10.78 18.42 -2.39
N ALA A 354 -11.64 17.41 -2.28
CA ALA A 354 -12.78 17.24 -3.19
C ALA A 354 -13.84 18.35 -3.07
N VAL A 355 -13.99 18.95 -1.88
CA VAL A 355 -14.97 20.03 -1.64
C VAL A 355 -14.35 21.41 -1.41
N GLY A 356 -13.02 21.50 -1.37
CA GLY A 356 -12.30 22.75 -1.09
C GLY A 356 -12.39 23.20 0.37
N ASP A 357 -12.54 22.28 1.32
CA ASP A 357 -12.57 22.57 2.77
C ASP A 357 -11.15 22.84 3.28
N ARG A 358 -10.81 24.13 3.41
CA ARG A 358 -9.48 24.56 3.83
C ARG A 358 -9.20 24.28 5.29
N ASP A 359 -10.21 24.27 6.16
CA ASP A 359 -10.02 24.09 7.59
C ASP A 359 -9.72 22.62 7.90
N LEU A 360 -10.45 21.69 7.27
CA LEU A 360 -10.12 20.26 7.34
C LEU A 360 -8.76 19.93 6.71
N ALA A 361 -8.44 20.56 5.57
CA ALA A 361 -7.13 20.36 4.94
C ALA A 361 -5.97 20.85 5.84
N GLU A 362 -6.14 22.01 6.47
CA GLU A 362 -5.17 22.56 7.43
C GLU A 362 -5.05 21.69 8.69
N PHE A 363 -6.17 21.16 9.20
CA PHE A 363 -6.15 20.20 10.30
C PHE A 363 -5.32 18.96 9.94
N VAL A 364 -5.54 18.37 8.75
CA VAL A 364 -4.74 17.22 8.30
C VAL A 364 -3.26 17.58 8.20
N ARG A 365 -2.93 18.75 7.67
CA ARG A 365 -1.54 19.21 7.58
C ARG A 365 -0.88 19.30 8.96
N LYS A 366 -1.56 19.89 9.95
CA LYS A 366 -1.05 19.96 11.33
C LYS A 366 -0.86 18.58 11.95
N ALA A 367 -1.82 17.68 11.78
CA ALA A 367 -1.75 16.31 12.28
C ALA A 367 -0.59 15.52 11.62
N PHE A 368 -0.38 15.71 10.32
CA PHE A 368 0.77 15.15 9.60
C PHE A 368 2.11 15.67 10.14
N GLU A 369 2.24 16.97 10.37
CA GLU A 369 3.46 17.56 10.93
C GLU A 369 3.73 17.06 12.35
N TRP A 370 2.70 16.91 13.16
CA TRP A 370 2.82 16.28 14.47
C TRP A 370 3.30 14.84 14.36
N GLY A 371 2.68 14.03 13.49
CA GLY A 371 3.07 12.64 13.24
C GLY A 371 4.52 12.51 12.77
N LYS A 372 5.00 13.45 11.95
CA LYS A 372 6.42 13.51 11.54
C LYS A 372 7.39 13.59 12.72
N THR A 373 7.02 14.27 13.81
CA THR A 373 7.89 14.39 15.00
C THR A 373 8.07 13.09 15.77
N LYS A 374 7.26 12.07 15.47
CA LYS A 374 7.25 10.77 16.17
C LYS A 374 8.06 9.69 15.47
N GLY A 375 8.62 9.98 14.30
CA GLY A 375 9.48 9.07 13.55
C GLY A 375 10.87 9.63 13.27
N ASN A 376 11.73 8.78 12.71
CA ASN A 376 13.00 9.22 12.13
C ASN A 376 12.79 9.63 10.67
N THR A 377 12.78 10.94 10.42
CA THR A 377 12.51 11.53 9.11
C THR A 377 13.68 11.46 8.13
N VAL A 378 14.88 11.02 8.59
CA VAL A 378 16.05 10.82 7.72
C VAL A 378 15.85 9.57 6.85
N VAL A 379 15.43 8.45 7.47
CA VAL A 379 15.20 7.18 6.77
C VAL A 379 13.73 6.91 6.45
N GLY A 380 12.81 7.61 7.11
CA GLY A 380 11.37 7.36 6.99
C GLY A 380 10.91 6.21 7.87
N TYR A 381 11.45 6.11 9.08
CA TYR A 381 11.05 5.10 10.06
C TYR A 381 9.99 5.70 10.98
N PHE A 382 8.81 5.10 11.00
CA PHE A 382 7.70 5.45 11.90
C PHE A 382 7.35 4.21 12.73
N PRO A 383 7.19 4.33 14.05
CA PRO A 383 6.94 3.18 14.93
C PRO A 383 5.46 2.82 15.04
N GLU A 384 5.16 1.52 15.04
CA GLU A 384 3.78 0.99 15.10
C GLU A 384 2.96 1.60 16.23
N ASN A 385 3.59 1.77 17.39
CA ASN A 385 3.02 2.42 18.56
C ASN A 385 3.93 3.55 19.04
N ILE A 386 3.37 4.74 19.20
CA ILE A 386 4.10 5.92 19.66
C ILE A 386 4.26 5.87 21.19
N ASP A 387 5.41 6.34 21.69
CA ASP A 387 5.72 6.49 23.12
C ASP A 387 5.61 5.17 23.93
N HIS A 388 5.81 4.02 23.27
CA HIS A 388 5.74 2.69 23.89
C HIS A 388 6.97 2.40 24.78
N GLU A 389 6.78 1.73 25.92
CA GLU A 389 7.84 1.39 26.88
C GLU A 389 9.00 0.58 26.28
N THR A 390 8.74 -0.26 25.29
CA THR A 390 9.74 -1.04 24.54
C THR A 390 9.86 -0.59 23.09
N PRO A 391 11.06 -0.65 22.48
CA PRO A 391 11.27 -0.32 21.07
C PRO A 391 10.25 -1.00 20.16
N GLN A 392 9.62 -0.22 19.29
CA GLN A 392 8.69 -0.71 18.28
C GLN A 392 9.41 -1.00 16.97
N MET A 393 8.80 -1.84 16.14
CA MET A 393 9.19 -1.98 14.73
C MET A 393 8.44 -0.96 13.87
N SER A 394 8.87 -0.78 12.62
CA SER A 394 8.18 0.13 11.70
C SER A 394 7.20 -0.64 10.83
N GLU A 395 5.90 -0.59 11.14
CA GLU A 395 4.90 -1.17 10.25
C GLU A 395 4.90 -0.36 8.94
N ILE A 396 5.14 -1.02 7.80
CA ILE A 396 5.28 -0.30 6.52
C ILE A 396 4.00 0.43 6.11
N CYS A 397 2.85 0.00 6.62
CA CYS A 397 1.60 0.74 6.58
C CYS A 397 1.73 2.22 6.95
N GLU A 398 2.44 2.53 8.03
CA GLU A 398 2.63 3.88 8.55
C GLU A 398 3.51 4.71 7.62
N VAL A 399 4.61 4.11 7.16
CA VAL A 399 5.53 4.71 6.19
C VAL A 399 4.80 5.02 4.90
N ALA A 400 3.93 4.11 4.43
CA ALA A 400 3.07 4.32 3.29
C ALA A 400 2.06 5.46 3.51
N GLY A 401 1.47 5.54 4.70
CA GLY A 401 0.55 6.61 5.08
C GLY A 401 1.21 7.99 5.09
N MET A 402 2.36 8.10 5.76
CA MET A 402 3.17 9.32 5.80
C MET A 402 3.63 9.74 4.40
N THR A 403 4.14 8.80 3.61
CA THR A 403 4.56 9.07 2.22
C THR A 403 3.39 9.57 1.38
N GLY A 404 2.22 8.92 1.48
CA GLY A 404 1.01 9.33 0.75
C GLY A 404 0.54 10.74 1.12
N LEU A 405 0.52 11.08 2.41
CA LEU A 405 0.14 12.43 2.85
C LEU A 405 1.17 13.48 2.41
N ALA A 406 2.47 13.19 2.53
CA ALA A 406 3.52 14.11 2.07
C ALA A 406 3.34 14.47 0.59
N LEU A 407 3.07 13.47 -0.26
CA LEU A 407 2.83 13.67 -1.69
C LEU A 407 1.54 14.46 -1.95
N LYS A 408 0.41 14.05 -1.35
CA LYS A 408 -0.89 14.71 -1.58
C LYS A 408 -0.93 16.14 -1.04
N LEU A 409 -0.36 16.40 0.14
CA LEU A 409 -0.24 17.76 0.70
C LEU A 409 0.64 18.65 -0.17
N SER A 410 1.76 18.12 -0.68
CA SER A 410 2.66 18.87 -1.57
C SER A 410 2.00 19.18 -2.91
N ALA A 411 1.33 18.20 -3.51
CA ALA A 411 0.60 18.38 -4.77
C ALA A 411 -0.58 19.36 -4.64
N ALA A 412 -1.21 19.42 -3.46
CA ALA A 412 -2.28 20.37 -3.16
C ALA A 412 -1.79 21.79 -2.79
N GLY A 413 -0.47 22.01 -2.70
CA GLY A 413 0.11 23.30 -2.28
C GLY A 413 -0.10 23.63 -0.80
N LEU A 414 -0.38 22.63 0.03
CA LEU A 414 -0.57 22.76 1.49
C LEU A 414 0.75 22.66 2.26
N GLY A 415 1.89 22.58 1.57
CA GLY A 415 3.23 22.51 2.16
C GLY A 415 4.24 22.04 1.12
N ASP A 416 5.54 22.07 1.46
CA ASP A 416 6.59 21.50 0.62
C ASP A 416 7.22 20.28 1.32
N TYR A 417 6.64 19.11 1.07
CA TYR A 417 7.06 17.83 1.65
C TYR A 417 7.67 16.87 0.62
N TRP A 418 8.03 17.36 -0.57
CA TRP A 418 8.64 16.55 -1.62
C TRP A 418 9.96 15.91 -1.17
N ASP A 419 10.79 16.65 -0.42
CA ASP A 419 12.06 16.12 0.10
C ASP A 419 11.87 15.13 1.25
N ASP A 420 10.81 15.28 2.06
CA ASP A 420 10.40 14.28 3.05
C ASP A 420 10.02 12.97 2.35
N ALA A 421 9.14 13.06 1.35
CA ALA A 421 8.74 11.90 0.55
C ALA A 421 9.94 11.25 -0.13
N ASP A 422 10.82 12.01 -0.79
CA ASP A 422 12.02 11.47 -1.47
C ASP A 422 12.92 10.68 -0.51
N ARG A 423 13.17 11.17 0.71
CA ARG A 423 13.91 10.43 1.75
C ARG A 423 13.26 9.10 2.08
N TRP A 424 11.95 9.09 2.33
CA TRP A 424 11.27 7.89 2.81
C TRP A 424 11.11 6.85 1.70
N ILE A 425 10.80 7.30 0.49
CA ILE A 425 10.66 6.47 -0.72
C ILE A 425 11.96 5.72 -0.99
N ARG A 426 13.10 6.41 -0.98
CA ARG A 426 14.42 5.81 -1.27
C ARG A 426 14.89 4.83 -0.20
N ASN A 427 14.41 4.98 1.02
CA ASN A 427 14.92 4.26 2.18
C ASN A 427 13.88 3.27 2.71
N GLN A 428 13.33 3.50 3.90
CA GLN A 428 12.52 2.51 4.62
C GLN A 428 11.34 1.98 3.79
N PHE A 429 10.69 2.84 2.99
CA PHE A 429 9.55 2.42 2.18
C PHE A 429 9.96 1.37 1.12
N SER A 430 10.96 1.66 0.29
CA SER A 430 11.38 0.74 -0.77
C SER A 430 12.10 -0.50 -0.23
N GLU A 431 12.85 -0.36 0.87
CA GLU A 431 13.49 -1.49 1.55
C GLU A 431 12.45 -2.42 2.20
N GLY A 432 11.27 -1.91 2.59
CA GLY A 432 10.17 -2.71 3.10
C GLY A 432 9.55 -3.68 2.09
N GLN A 433 9.78 -3.51 0.78
CA GLN A 433 9.25 -4.41 -0.25
C GLN A 433 10.16 -5.64 -0.44
N LEU A 434 9.60 -6.84 -0.29
CA LEU A 434 10.32 -8.09 -0.50
C LEU A 434 10.71 -8.25 -1.98
N SER A 435 11.99 -8.15 -2.30
CA SER A 435 12.49 -8.33 -3.67
C SER A 435 13.20 -9.66 -3.90
N LYS A 436 13.66 -10.31 -2.82
CA LYS A 436 14.35 -11.60 -2.81
C LYS A 436 13.95 -12.36 -1.55
N ALA A 437 13.68 -13.65 -1.69
CA ALA A 437 13.12 -14.45 -0.59
C ALA A 437 13.92 -15.75 -0.28
N ASP A 438 15.05 -15.99 -0.95
CA ASP A 438 15.86 -17.20 -0.74
C ASP A 438 16.37 -17.37 0.71
N TRP A 439 16.50 -16.27 1.44
CA TRP A 439 16.90 -16.27 2.84
C TRP A 439 15.84 -16.92 3.75
N VAL A 440 14.56 -16.90 3.35
CA VAL A 440 13.46 -17.49 4.12
C VAL A 440 13.63 -18.99 4.26
N TYR A 441 14.09 -19.69 3.22
CA TYR A 441 14.34 -21.12 3.29
C TYR A 441 15.48 -21.47 4.24
N ARG A 442 16.53 -20.64 4.29
CA ARG A 442 17.65 -20.84 5.24
C ARG A 442 17.20 -20.61 6.69
N LEU A 443 16.38 -19.58 6.91
CA LEU A 443 15.79 -19.31 8.21
C LEU A 443 14.89 -20.47 8.66
N ALA A 444 13.95 -20.88 7.81
CA ALA A 444 13.03 -21.96 8.11
C ALA A 444 13.73 -23.29 8.40
N ALA A 445 14.81 -23.62 7.68
CA ALA A 445 15.57 -24.84 7.92
C ALA A 445 16.21 -24.90 9.32
N SER A 446 16.37 -23.75 10.00
CA SER A 446 16.86 -23.66 11.38
C SER A 446 15.77 -23.83 12.44
N GLU A 447 14.49 -23.77 12.04
CA GLU A 447 13.34 -23.88 12.93
C GLU A 447 12.88 -25.34 13.09
N PRO A 448 12.31 -25.72 14.26
CA PRO A 448 11.69 -27.03 14.45
C PRO A 448 10.55 -27.28 13.45
N PRO A 449 10.41 -28.52 12.93
CA PRO A 449 9.32 -28.85 12.03
C PRO A 449 7.96 -28.74 12.72
N ILE A 450 6.98 -28.19 12.03
CA ILE A 450 5.59 -28.07 12.48
C ILE A 450 4.65 -28.80 11.53
N GLN A 451 3.49 -29.22 12.05
CA GLN A 451 2.39 -29.71 11.24
C GLN A 451 1.49 -28.55 10.86
N LEU A 452 1.20 -28.41 9.56
CA LEU A 452 0.26 -27.41 9.06
C LEU A 452 -1.17 -27.97 9.08
N ASP A 453 -2.13 -27.11 9.44
CA ASP A 453 -3.56 -27.37 9.28
C ASP A 453 -3.95 -27.03 7.84
N PRO A 454 -4.28 -28.01 6.98
CA PRO A 454 -4.57 -27.75 5.57
C PRO A 454 -5.84 -26.92 5.34
N VAL A 455 -6.69 -26.73 6.36
CA VAL A 455 -7.89 -25.88 6.24
C VAL A 455 -7.50 -24.40 6.16
N ILE A 456 -6.57 -23.99 7.01
CA ILE A 456 -6.20 -22.59 7.22
C ILE A 456 -4.77 -22.24 6.81
N HIS A 457 -3.91 -23.24 6.60
CA HIS A 457 -2.50 -23.06 6.28
C HIS A 457 -2.13 -23.64 4.90
N THR A 458 -1.20 -22.96 4.22
CA THR A 458 -0.49 -23.52 3.08
C THR A 458 1.01 -23.32 3.22
N GLY A 459 1.78 -24.36 2.92
CA GLY A 459 3.24 -24.30 2.79
C GLY A 459 3.72 -24.20 1.33
N ASP A 460 2.80 -24.06 0.37
CA ASP A 460 3.16 -24.01 -1.06
C ASP A 460 3.86 -22.70 -1.41
N ARG A 461 5.16 -22.79 -1.74
CA ARG A 461 5.97 -21.70 -2.33
C ARG A 461 5.77 -20.35 -1.62
N VAL A 462 5.71 -20.40 -0.30
CA VAL A 462 5.39 -19.24 0.55
C VAL A 462 6.33 -18.05 0.29
N PRO A 463 7.66 -18.24 0.18
CA PRO A 463 8.55 -17.13 -0.14
C PRO A 463 8.27 -16.50 -1.53
N GLU A 464 8.11 -17.31 -2.57
CA GLU A 464 7.91 -16.83 -3.95
C GLU A 464 6.55 -16.16 -4.15
N ARG A 465 5.51 -16.70 -3.52
CA ARG A 465 4.16 -16.13 -3.54
C ARG A 465 4.07 -14.79 -2.81
N ASN A 466 5.09 -14.43 -2.03
CA ASN A 466 5.16 -13.15 -1.32
C ASN A 466 6.20 -12.17 -1.90
N ILE A 467 6.91 -12.51 -3.00
CA ILE A 467 7.78 -11.54 -3.66
C ILE A 467 6.92 -10.35 -4.14
N GLY A 468 7.34 -9.14 -3.80
CA GLY A 468 6.63 -7.89 -4.06
C GLY A 468 5.66 -7.45 -2.96
N ALA A 469 5.39 -8.31 -1.96
CA ALA A 469 4.67 -7.94 -0.74
C ALA A 469 5.57 -7.11 0.19
N PHE A 470 4.96 -6.47 1.20
CA PHE A 470 5.67 -5.59 2.13
C PHE A 470 5.79 -6.22 3.51
N ALA A 471 6.91 -5.95 4.18
CA ALA A 471 7.20 -6.42 5.53
C ALA A 471 6.13 -5.94 6.52
N GLY A 472 5.77 -6.81 7.47
CA GLY A 472 4.89 -6.46 8.58
C GLY A 472 5.58 -5.54 9.58
N TRP A 473 6.77 -5.93 10.05
CA TRP A 473 7.49 -5.27 11.14
C TRP A 473 9.02 -5.28 10.94
N PRO A 474 9.54 -4.64 9.89
CA PRO A 474 10.97 -4.46 9.71
C PRO A 474 11.56 -3.60 10.84
N SER A 475 12.81 -3.89 11.19
CA SER A 475 13.60 -2.98 12.00
C SER A 475 14.19 -1.87 11.12
N ALA A 476 15.01 -0.99 11.70
CA ALA A 476 15.71 0.04 10.94
C ALA A 476 16.71 -0.53 9.92
N ASN A 477 17.19 -1.78 10.08
CA ASN A 477 18.16 -2.39 9.17
C ASN A 477 17.95 -3.89 8.88
N ASP A 478 16.76 -4.43 9.17
CA ASP A 478 16.43 -5.82 8.86
C ASP A 478 15.00 -5.92 8.37
N TRP A 479 14.80 -6.57 7.23
CA TRP A 479 13.48 -6.82 6.66
C TRP A 479 12.62 -7.67 7.60
N LEU A 480 13.23 -8.65 8.28
CA LEU A 480 12.57 -9.48 9.28
C LEU A 480 12.97 -8.98 10.68
N GLY A 481 12.36 -7.89 11.12
CA GLY A 481 12.49 -7.42 12.50
C GLY A 481 11.79 -8.34 13.50
N ARG A 482 10.90 -7.79 14.33
CA ARG A 482 10.09 -8.61 15.25
C ARG A 482 8.90 -9.23 14.50
N GLY A 483 8.46 -10.40 14.94
CA GLY A 483 7.27 -11.05 14.37
C GLY A 483 7.54 -12.02 13.20
N PRO A 484 6.47 -12.60 12.64
CA PRO A 484 6.55 -13.76 11.75
C PRO A 484 6.99 -13.45 10.31
N GLY A 485 6.90 -12.20 9.85
CA GLY A 485 7.18 -11.83 8.46
C GLY A 485 6.18 -10.81 7.94
N ILE A 486 5.05 -11.30 7.40
CA ILE A 486 4.06 -10.46 6.73
C ILE A 486 2.71 -10.52 7.43
N MET A 487 2.12 -9.34 7.59
CA MET A 487 0.68 -9.12 7.75
C MET A 487 0.23 -8.22 6.61
N HIS A 488 -0.72 -8.66 5.79
CA HIS A 488 -0.95 -8.05 4.49
C HIS A 488 -1.68 -6.69 4.53
N CYS A 489 -1.98 -6.14 5.72
CA CYS A 489 -2.36 -4.73 5.83
C CYS A 489 -1.28 -3.82 5.22
N CYS A 490 0.00 -4.11 5.48
CA CYS A 490 1.15 -3.42 4.91
C CYS A 490 1.15 -3.49 3.39
N THR A 491 1.01 -4.69 2.83
CA THR A 491 1.00 -4.89 1.38
C THR A 491 -0.12 -4.08 0.72
N GLY A 492 -1.36 -4.14 1.24
CA GLY A 492 -2.47 -3.40 0.64
C GLY A 492 -2.28 -1.89 0.66
N ASN A 493 -1.77 -1.32 1.77
CA ASN A 493 -1.54 0.12 1.88
C ASN A 493 -0.30 0.60 1.11
N ALA A 494 0.81 -0.14 1.19
CA ALA A 494 2.08 0.26 0.58
C ALA A 494 2.07 0.11 -0.94
N THR A 495 1.37 -0.90 -1.49
CA THR A 495 1.20 -1.00 -2.94
C THR A 495 0.35 0.14 -3.49
N ARG A 496 -0.69 0.58 -2.78
CA ARG A 496 -1.40 1.81 -3.15
C ARG A 496 -0.50 3.05 -3.08
N ALA A 497 0.37 3.15 -2.08
CA ALA A 497 1.35 4.23 -1.99
C ALA A 497 2.37 4.23 -3.14
N LEU A 498 2.74 3.05 -3.69
CA LEU A 498 3.54 3.00 -4.94
C LEU A 498 2.86 3.75 -6.09
N TYR A 499 1.52 3.70 -6.17
CA TYR A 499 0.78 4.45 -7.18
C TYR A 499 0.84 5.95 -6.92
N TYR A 500 0.62 6.39 -5.68
CA TYR A 500 0.76 7.81 -5.32
C TYR A 500 2.15 8.34 -5.67
N ILE A 501 3.21 7.54 -5.43
CA ILE A 501 4.57 7.91 -5.84
C ILE A 501 4.65 8.01 -7.37
N TRP A 502 4.23 6.96 -8.10
CA TRP A 502 4.30 6.91 -9.56
C TRP A 502 3.53 8.06 -10.25
N GLU A 503 2.38 8.40 -9.70
CA GLU A 503 1.51 9.50 -10.12
C GLU A 503 2.20 10.84 -9.87
N HIS A 504 2.64 11.10 -8.63
CA HIS A 504 3.16 12.40 -8.24
C HIS A 504 4.61 12.66 -8.66
N MET A 505 5.35 11.64 -9.14
CA MET A 505 6.68 11.83 -9.72
C MET A 505 6.70 12.90 -10.83
N LEU A 506 5.63 13.00 -11.62
CA LEU A 506 5.44 14.01 -12.66
C LEU A 506 4.09 14.70 -12.49
N SER A 507 3.99 15.97 -12.84
CA SER A 507 2.70 16.61 -13.14
C SER A 507 2.73 17.25 -14.51
N TYR A 508 1.60 17.17 -15.23
CA TYR A 508 1.44 17.82 -16.52
C TYR A 508 0.18 18.66 -16.50
N ASP A 509 0.33 19.98 -16.50
CA ASP A 509 -0.79 20.91 -16.48
C ASP A 509 -0.56 22.05 -17.48
N GLN A 510 -1.59 22.34 -18.28
CA GLN A 510 -1.58 23.42 -19.28
C GLN A 510 -0.30 23.52 -20.14
N GLY A 511 0.26 22.37 -20.55
CA GLY A 511 1.48 22.33 -21.37
C GLY A 511 2.80 22.40 -20.60
N THR A 512 2.76 22.47 -19.27
CA THR A 512 3.92 22.45 -18.38
C THR A 512 4.11 21.06 -17.80
N LEU A 513 5.30 20.47 -18.00
CA LEU A 513 5.73 19.23 -17.36
C LEU A 513 6.62 19.58 -16.17
N SER A 514 6.20 19.19 -14.97
CA SER A 514 7.00 19.28 -13.75
C SER A 514 7.53 17.91 -13.35
N VAL A 515 8.84 17.81 -13.15
CA VAL A 515 9.47 16.65 -12.51
C VAL A 515 9.58 16.94 -11.02
N ASN A 516 8.75 16.29 -10.20
CA ASN A 516 8.68 16.56 -8.75
C ASN A 516 9.63 15.66 -7.96
N LEU A 517 9.79 14.41 -8.37
CA LEU A 517 10.69 13.43 -7.76
C LEU A 517 11.69 12.94 -8.80
N LEU A 518 12.98 12.99 -8.46
CA LEU A 518 14.07 12.60 -9.36
C LEU A 518 14.28 11.08 -9.33
N LEU A 519 13.32 10.34 -9.90
CA LEU A 519 13.31 8.89 -10.06
C LEU A 519 13.10 8.52 -11.52
N ASN A 520 13.49 7.31 -11.92
CA ASN A 520 13.29 6.83 -13.28
C ASN A 520 11.80 6.80 -13.63
N ARG A 521 11.39 7.45 -14.73
CA ARG A 521 9.98 7.57 -15.09
C ARG A 521 9.76 7.60 -16.60
N PRO A 522 9.23 6.54 -17.22
CA PRO A 522 8.73 6.64 -18.58
C PRO A 522 7.37 7.35 -18.58
N SER A 523 7.09 8.27 -19.50
CA SER A 523 5.77 8.91 -19.63
C SER A 523 5.40 9.25 -21.08
N PRO A 524 4.17 9.69 -21.36
CA PRO A 524 3.81 10.19 -22.69
C PRO A 524 4.53 11.48 -23.09
N TRP A 525 5.10 12.23 -22.14
CA TRP A 525 5.67 13.56 -22.37
C TRP A 525 7.20 13.55 -22.43
N ALA A 526 7.83 12.80 -21.53
CA ALA A 526 9.28 12.62 -21.49
C ALA A 526 9.65 11.34 -20.69
N ASP A 527 10.85 10.83 -20.93
CA ASP A 527 11.47 9.85 -20.05
C ASP A 527 12.44 10.55 -19.11
N VAL A 528 12.26 10.32 -17.81
CA VAL A 528 13.19 10.77 -16.77
C VAL A 528 14.14 9.63 -16.44
N HIS A 529 15.44 9.91 -16.50
CA HIS A 529 16.52 9.02 -16.14
C HIS A 529 17.26 9.63 -14.95
N SER A 530 17.03 9.10 -13.76
CA SER A 530 17.70 9.60 -12.56
C SER A 530 18.97 8.82 -12.31
N HIS A 531 20.08 9.52 -12.17
CA HIS A 531 21.38 8.91 -11.84
C HIS A 531 21.61 8.88 -10.33
N ILE A 532 20.68 9.40 -9.53
CA ILE A 532 20.77 9.41 -8.08
C ILE A 532 20.60 7.98 -7.55
N PRO A 533 21.50 7.50 -6.66
CA PRO A 533 22.54 8.27 -5.95
C PRO A 533 23.96 8.19 -6.56
N TYR A 534 24.19 7.51 -7.68
CA TYR A 534 25.53 7.41 -8.28
C TYR A 534 26.17 8.79 -8.50
N THR A 535 25.44 9.67 -9.19
CA THR A 535 25.82 11.06 -9.47
C THR A 535 24.63 11.99 -9.27
N GLY A 536 24.90 13.27 -9.04
CA GLY A 536 23.85 14.29 -8.99
C GLY A 536 23.49 14.71 -10.41
N GLN A 537 22.73 13.85 -11.08
CA GLN A 537 22.32 14.05 -12.46
C GLN A 537 20.93 13.47 -12.71
N VAL A 538 20.14 14.18 -13.52
CA VAL A 538 18.92 13.68 -14.13
C VAL A 538 18.92 14.07 -15.60
N ASP A 539 18.64 13.09 -16.46
CA ASP A 539 18.43 13.31 -17.89
C ASP A 539 16.93 13.20 -18.19
N VAL A 540 16.40 14.13 -18.97
CA VAL A 540 15.01 14.17 -19.42
C VAL A 540 14.99 14.12 -20.95
N ALA A 541 14.58 12.97 -21.48
CA ALA A 541 14.42 12.74 -22.92
C ALA A 541 13.00 13.12 -23.36
N VAL A 542 12.87 14.27 -24.02
CA VAL A 542 11.57 14.87 -24.34
C VAL A 542 10.90 14.16 -25.51
N LYS A 543 9.63 13.75 -25.33
CA LYS A 543 8.81 13.09 -26.36
C LYS A 543 7.79 14.02 -27.00
N LYS A 544 7.27 14.98 -26.23
CA LYS A 544 6.31 16.00 -26.68
C LYS A 544 6.77 17.40 -26.27
N PRO A 545 6.55 18.43 -27.11
CA PRO A 545 6.87 19.81 -26.74
C PRO A 545 6.13 20.22 -25.46
N CYS A 546 6.84 20.89 -24.55
CA CYS A 546 6.29 21.37 -23.29
C CYS A 546 7.18 22.47 -22.69
N LYS A 547 6.64 23.18 -21.69
CA LYS A 547 7.46 23.93 -20.73
C LYS A 547 7.94 22.96 -19.66
N LEU A 548 9.25 22.78 -19.50
CA LEU A 548 9.82 21.85 -18.52
C LEU A 548 10.28 22.60 -17.27
N CYS A 549 9.96 22.05 -16.10
CA CYS A 549 10.56 22.41 -14.83
C CYS A 549 10.95 21.16 -14.04
N VAL A 550 12.09 21.24 -13.34
CA VAL A 550 12.67 20.11 -12.60
C VAL A 550 12.92 20.55 -11.17
N ARG A 551 12.31 19.87 -10.21
CA ARG A 551 12.56 20.12 -8.79
C ARG A 551 13.96 19.62 -8.41
N ILE A 552 14.73 20.46 -7.74
CA ILE A 552 16.08 20.13 -7.29
C ILE A 552 16.08 19.71 -5.80
N PRO A 553 16.90 18.72 -5.40
CA PRO A 553 16.89 18.19 -4.04
C PRO A 553 17.40 19.15 -2.96
N GLN A 554 17.05 18.89 -1.70
CA GLN A 554 17.31 19.85 -0.63
C GLN A 554 18.75 20.15 -0.25
N TRP A 555 19.65 19.23 -0.53
CA TRP A 555 21.06 19.40 -0.24
C TRP A 555 21.78 20.27 -1.27
N THR A 556 21.08 20.71 -2.31
CA THR A 556 21.64 21.51 -3.41
C THR A 556 21.12 22.95 -3.35
N GLN A 557 21.98 23.91 -3.71
CA GLN A 557 21.60 25.31 -3.88
C GLN A 557 21.44 25.66 -5.37
N PRO A 558 20.56 26.61 -5.74
CA PRO A 558 20.36 27.04 -7.13
C PRO A 558 21.64 27.34 -7.91
N GLY A 559 22.64 27.96 -7.26
CA GLY A 559 23.92 28.33 -7.90
C GLY A 559 24.82 27.14 -8.26
N ASP A 560 24.57 25.96 -7.69
CA ASP A 560 25.35 24.74 -7.94
C ASP A 560 24.72 23.85 -9.01
N VAL A 561 23.59 24.29 -9.60
CA VAL A 561 22.84 23.52 -10.60
C VAL A 561 23.19 24.01 -11.98
N ALA A 562 23.49 23.06 -12.85
CA ALA A 562 23.76 23.33 -14.25
C ALA A 562 22.76 22.58 -15.13
N CYS A 563 22.30 23.22 -16.20
CA CYS A 563 21.44 22.61 -17.19
C CYS A 563 22.05 22.73 -18.58
N ASP A 564 22.01 21.64 -19.33
CA ASP A 564 22.35 21.59 -20.75
C ASP A 564 21.13 21.07 -21.52
N VAL A 565 20.81 21.70 -22.65
CA VAL A 565 19.80 21.22 -23.59
C VAL A 565 20.50 20.93 -24.92
N ASN A 566 20.52 19.67 -25.34
CA ASN A 566 21.29 19.19 -26.49
C ASN A 566 22.77 19.65 -26.42
N ASP A 567 23.40 19.40 -25.28
CA ASP A 567 24.80 19.77 -24.97
C ASP A 567 25.10 21.29 -24.98
N GLN A 568 24.07 22.13 -25.00
CA GLN A 568 24.22 23.58 -24.91
C GLN A 568 23.77 24.09 -23.55
N ARG A 569 24.69 24.79 -22.85
CA ARG A 569 24.44 25.41 -21.55
C ARG A 569 23.24 26.35 -21.63
N ARG A 570 22.26 26.11 -20.77
CA ARG A 570 21.07 26.94 -20.63
C ARG A 570 21.06 27.61 -19.26
N PRO A 571 20.87 28.95 -19.19
CA PRO A 571 20.66 29.61 -17.91
C PRO A 571 19.35 29.14 -17.28
N LEU A 572 19.31 29.09 -15.96
CA LEU A 572 18.16 28.63 -15.19
C LEU A 572 17.52 29.79 -14.43
N ASP A 573 16.20 29.92 -14.58
CA ASP A 573 15.35 30.67 -13.66
C ASP A 573 14.77 29.71 -12.60
N TRP A 574 14.15 30.27 -11.56
CA TRP A 574 13.72 29.49 -10.39
C TRP A 574 12.32 29.89 -9.90
N GLU A 575 11.56 28.89 -9.50
CA GLU A 575 10.33 29.05 -8.72
C GLU A 575 10.40 28.13 -7.49
N GLY A 576 10.67 28.71 -6.32
CA GLY A 576 11.03 27.94 -5.14
C GLY A 576 12.24 27.05 -5.42
N ARG A 577 12.02 25.74 -5.53
CA ARG A 577 13.07 24.74 -5.80
C ARG A 577 12.99 24.11 -7.19
N TYR A 578 12.08 24.60 -8.02
CA TYR A 578 11.97 24.19 -9.41
C TYR A 578 12.91 25.01 -10.25
N ALA A 579 13.86 24.33 -10.90
CA ALA A 579 14.63 24.89 -12.00
C ALA A 579 13.72 25.01 -13.23
N LEU A 580 13.52 26.23 -13.71
CA LEU A 580 12.68 26.54 -14.86
C LEU A 580 13.52 26.39 -16.14
N ILE A 581 13.48 25.21 -16.75
CA ILE A 581 14.22 24.90 -17.99
C ILE A 581 13.64 25.64 -19.21
N GLY A 582 12.34 25.96 -19.12
CA GLY A 582 11.62 26.68 -20.17
C GLY A 582 11.11 25.76 -21.28
N GLN A 583 10.95 26.31 -22.48
CA GLN A 583 10.41 25.56 -23.62
C GLN A 583 11.43 24.53 -24.13
N VAL A 584 10.94 23.31 -24.34
CA VAL A 584 11.68 22.19 -24.92
C VAL A 584 10.86 21.52 -26.02
N GLN A 585 11.53 21.01 -27.04
CA GLN A 585 10.94 20.37 -28.21
C GLN A 585 11.00 18.85 -28.11
N ALA A 586 10.15 18.16 -28.88
CA ALA A 586 10.29 16.71 -29.01
C ALA A 586 11.71 16.36 -29.50
N ARG A 587 12.28 15.33 -28.90
CA ARG A 587 13.66 14.83 -29.09
C ARG A 587 14.76 15.64 -28.42
N ASP A 588 14.45 16.75 -27.76
CA ASP A 588 15.45 17.43 -26.91
C ASP A 588 15.92 16.50 -25.79
N GLN A 589 17.21 16.54 -25.52
CA GLN A 589 17.84 15.93 -24.35
C GLN A 589 18.18 17.03 -23.36
N VAL A 590 17.55 16.99 -22.19
CA VAL A 590 17.84 17.93 -21.11
C VAL A 590 18.62 17.19 -20.04
N THR A 591 19.81 17.68 -19.72
CA THR A 591 20.62 17.15 -18.61
C THR A 591 20.71 18.21 -17.54
N VAL A 592 20.30 17.85 -16.32
CA VAL A 592 20.43 18.69 -15.12
C VAL A 592 21.42 18.03 -14.18
N THR A 593 22.46 18.76 -13.80
CA THR A 593 23.51 18.29 -12.89
C THR A 593 23.61 19.17 -11.65
N PHE A 594 24.02 18.55 -10.54
CA PHE A 594 24.18 19.18 -9.23
C PHE A 594 25.16 18.38 -8.36
N PRO A 595 25.74 18.99 -7.32
CA PRO A 595 26.62 18.28 -6.40
C PRO A 595 25.86 17.19 -5.62
N ILE A 596 26.52 16.03 -5.48
CA ILE A 596 26.12 14.96 -4.55
C ILE A 596 27.36 14.43 -3.84
N ALA A 597 27.25 14.17 -2.54
CA ALA A 597 28.36 13.67 -1.72
C ALA A 597 27.86 12.64 -0.71
N GLU A 598 28.80 11.83 -0.21
CA GLU A 598 28.56 10.99 0.96
C GLU A 598 28.67 11.84 2.24
N ARG A 599 27.81 11.54 3.22
CA ARG A 599 27.93 12.00 4.60
C ARG A 599 27.64 10.85 5.55
N THR A 600 28.38 10.80 6.64
CA THR A 600 28.11 9.88 7.74
C THR A 600 27.39 10.64 8.84
N ILE A 601 26.32 10.07 9.37
CA ILE A 601 25.62 10.60 10.54
C ILE A 601 25.44 9.50 11.58
N GLU A 602 25.48 9.89 12.84
CA GLU A 602 25.01 9.07 13.95
C GLU A 602 23.58 9.49 14.27
N THR A 603 22.68 8.53 14.45
CA THR A 603 21.29 8.78 14.80
C THR A 603 20.80 7.69 15.72
N GLU A 604 19.77 8.00 16.51
CA GLU A 604 18.99 7.02 17.22
C GLU A 604 17.71 6.71 16.43
N ILE A 605 17.35 5.43 16.33
CA ILE A 605 16.06 4.96 15.80
C ILE A 605 15.50 3.95 16.81
N GLU A 606 14.32 4.23 17.36
CA GLU A 606 13.68 3.40 18.38
C GLU A 606 14.63 3.00 19.53
N ARG A 607 15.35 4.00 20.07
CA ARG A 607 16.30 3.84 21.18
C ARG A 607 17.50 2.93 20.89
N SER A 608 17.76 2.67 19.61
CA SER A 608 18.95 1.96 19.17
C SER A 608 19.85 2.91 18.37
N PRO A 609 21.16 2.99 18.69
CA PRO A 609 22.10 3.82 17.97
C PRO A 609 22.43 3.20 16.61
N TYR A 610 22.48 4.03 15.59
CA TYR A 610 22.88 3.65 14.24
C TYR A 610 23.88 4.66 13.66
N THR A 611 24.84 4.17 12.89
CA THR A 611 25.69 4.98 12.02
C THR A 611 25.21 4.81 10.58
N LEU A 612 24.74 5.87 9.95
CA LEU A 612 24.26 5.87 8.57
C LEU A 612 25.27 6.54 7.65
N VAL A 613 25.53 5.91 6.51
CA VAL A 613 26.22 6.54 5.38
C VAL A 613 25.17 6.91 4.34
N LEU A 614 24.98 8.20 4.09
CA LEU A 614 24.03 8.71 3.10
C LEU A 614 24.76 9.30 1.90
N ARG A 615 24.24 9.07 0.71
CA ARG A 615 24.64 9.74 -0.53
C ARG A 615 23.45 10.50 -1.09
N GLY A 616 23.44 11.82 -0.93
CA GLY A 616 22.21 12.62 -1.11
C GLY A 616 21.18 12.27 -0.04
N ASN A 617 20.00 11.79 -0.45
CA ASN A 617 18.97 11.23 0.45
C ASN A 617 19.03 9.70 0.59
N GLU A 618 19.83 9.00 -0.21
CA GLU A 618 19.88 7.54 -0.20
C GLU A 618 20.79 7.05 0.94
N VAL A 619 20.28 6.18 1.82
CA VAL A 619 21.13 5.41 2.73
C VAL A 619 21.84 4.34 1.89
N VAL A 620 23.17 4.40 1.86
CA VAL A 620 24.04 3.46 1.13
C VAL A 620 24.79 2.51 2.06
N GLY A 621 24.68 2.73 3.37
CA GLY A 621 25.18 1.83 4.42
C GLY A 621 24.62 2.22 5.78
N ILE A 622 24.49 1.24 6.66
CA ILE A 622 23.96 1.39 8.02
C ILE A 622 24.56 0.33 8.94
N ASP A 623 24.99 0.75 10.12
CA ASP A 623 25.57 -0.09 11.17
C ASP A 623 24.81 0.15 12.49
N PRO A 624 24.50 -0.89 13.30
CA PRO A 624 24.83 -2.31 13.09
C PRO A 624 24.07 -2.96 11.92
N PRO A 625 24.62 -4.03 11.31
CA PRO A 625 23.94 -4.78 10.26
C PRO A 625 22.70 -5.50 10.80
N GLY A 626 21.70 -5.72 9.95
CA GLY A 626 20.60 -6.64 10.23
C GLY A 626 21.08 -8.08 10.43
N GLU A 627 20.22 -8.92 10.99
CA GLU A 627 20.51 -10.31 11.36
C GLU A 627 20.09 -11.31 10.27
N HIS A 628 18.85 -11.22 9.79
CA HIS A 628 18.23 -12.20 8.90
C HIS A 628 18.24 -11.75 7.44
N CYS A 629 17.77 -10.53 7.17
CA CYS A 629 17.76 -9.92 5.85
C CYS A 629 18.18 -8.45 5.97
N PRO A 630 19.50 -8.18 6.06
CA PRO A 630 20.03 -6.82 6.18
C PRO A 630 19.51 -5.91 5.07
N LEU A 631 19.04 -4.73 5.45
CA LEU A 631 18.59 -3.70 4.51
C LEU A 631 19.79 -2.91 3.98
N TYR A 632 19.54 -2.04 2.99
CA TYR A 632 20.51 -1.05 2.49
C TYR A 632 21.83 -1.62 1.96
N GLN A 633 21.80 -2.82 1.38
CA GLN A 633 22.97 -3.48 0.76
C GLN A 633 23.34 -2.82 -0.58
N ARG A 634 23.87 -1.60 -0.51
CA ARG A 634 23.88 -0.62 -1.61
C ARG A 634 25.27 -0.08 -1.98
N ASP A 635 26.34 -0.80 -1.65
CA ASP A 635 27.72 -0.39 -1.98
C ASP A 635 27.94 -0.06 -3.47
N HIS A 636 27.16 -0.68 -4.36
CA HIS A 636 27.21 -0.38 -5.78
C HIS A 636 26.97 1.10 -6.10
N TYR A 637 26.15 1.81 -5.32
CA TYR A 637 25.87 3.24 -5.48
C TYR A 637 27.04 4.16 -5.13
N ARG A 638 28.05 3.66 -4.43
CA ARG A 638 29.20 4.43 -3.93
C ARG A 638 30.31 4.60 -4.95
N THR A 639 30.18 3.95 -6.11
CA THR A 639 31.20 3.95 -7.17
C THR A 639 31.37 5.29 -7.88
N GLY A 640 30.36 6.17 -7.84
CA GLY A 640 30.36 7.43 -8.60
C GLY A 640 30.12 7.28 -10.10
N GLU A 641 29.96 6.04 -10.59
CA GLU A 641 29.68 5.73 -11.99
C GLU A 641 28.29 5.13 -12.13
N THR A 642 27.42 5.79 -12.89
CA THR A 642 26.05 5.30 -13.10
C THR A 642 26.06 3.98 -13.86
N ARG A 643 25.65 2.90 -13.18
CA ARG A 643 25.34 1.64 -13.85
C ARG A 643 24.08 1.82 -14.67
N ARG A 644 24.06 1.17 -15.84
CA ARG A 644 22.89 1.17 -16.70
C ARG A 644 22.45 -0.25 -17.01
N ARG A 645 21.14 -0.45 -17.12
CA ARG A 645 20.54 -1.72 -17.51
C ARG A 645 19.58 -1.54 -18.66
N LYS A 646 19.52 -2.55 -19.52
CA LYS A 646 18.51 -2.62 -20.57
C LYS A 646 17.21 -3.13 -19.95
N MET A 647 16.11 -2.45 -20.19
CA MET A 647 14.79 -2.87 -19.71
C MET A 647 13.68 -2.49 -20.68
N THR A 648 12.58 -3.23 -20.59
CA THR A 648 11.31 -2.87 -21.25
C THR A 648 10.58 -1.82 -20.43
N ARG A 649 10.39 -0.64 -21.00
CA ARG A 649 9.55 0.43 -20.44
C ARG A 649 8.09 0.22 -20.81
N PHE A 650 7.20 0.68 -19.94
CA PHE A 650 5.77 0.74 -20.19
C PHE A 650 5.26 2.17 -20.01
N VAL A 651 4.51 2.69 -20.99
CA VAL A 651 3.81 3.96 -20.88
C VAL A 651 2.32 3.67 -20.97
N SER A 652 1.63 3.77 -19.83
CA SER A 652 0.19 3.55 -19.75
C SER A 652 -0.59 4.51 -20.65
N GLN A 653 -1.64 4.00 -21.30
CA GLN A 653 -2.66 4.83 -21.95
C GLN A 653 -3.68 5.41 -20.95
N GLU A 654 -3.76 4.82 -19.77
CA GLU A 654 -4.63 5.23 -18.67
C GLU A 654 -3.83 6.09 -17.67
N GLN A 655 -4.38 7.25 -17.31
CA GLN A 655 -3.91 8.07 -16.19
C GLN A 655 -5.10 8.31 -15.27
N ILE A 656 -5.04 7.75 -14.05
CA ILE A 656 -6.09 7.91 -13.05
C ILE A 656 -5.52 8.81 -11.96
N PHE A 657 -6.26 9.86 -11.60
CA PHE A 657 -5.94 10.64 -10.42
C PHE A 657 -6.51 9.96 -9.17
N TRP A 658 -5.67 9.40 -8.31
CA TRP A 658 -6.07 8.58 -7.17
C TRP A 658 -5.68 9.20 -5.83
#